data_AF-A0A0V0GB32-F1
#
_entry.id   AF-A0A0V0GB32-F1
#
_cell.length_a   1.000
_cell.length_b   1.000
_cell.length_c   1.000
_cell.angle_alpha   90.00
_cell.angle_beta   90.00
_cell.angle_gamma   90.00
#
_symmetry.space_group_name_H-M   'P 1'
#
loop_
_entity.id
_entity.type
_entity.pdbx_description
1 polymer ?
#
loop_
_entity_poly.entity_id
_entity_poly.type
_entity_poly.pdbx_seq_one_letter_code
_entity_poly.pdbx_strand_id
1 'polypeptide(L)'
;SANDLLYLYDRPTEPVFMPKGDTNAIFDVPEEYLVDRYKPLGTQDLFNRFGGDQKIPVKKITLPDLSLPLQVGRRENFSLFLPYHRKCAARLIEIFMGMRNLEDFISASVYCRDRVNPYLFIYALSVAILHRPDTKHLAIPSLCEVFPDKYMDGALFAQAKEETNIVPGGQREPLEIPRDYTGSDLDIEHRVAYFREDLGINLHHWHWHLVYPNDAEREIVNKDRRGELFYYMHQQILARYNCERLCNNLGRVKRLINWREEMEEGYFPKLDSLVSSRVWPPRFANTKIRDINREVDQIKFDLQDLERWRDRIFSAIHSGVVVNDEGKSVELTESRGIDILGNIIESSIISENKNLYGDIHNLGHVAIALCHDPENKNLETFSVMGDTATAMRDPIFYRWHAFIDDLFQEHKNTLPRYTQEQLDFPGVRVKSVEISGENLRPNTLATYWQKSDVDLSRGLDFTPRGSVYARFTHLQHVPFTYKIEVENNGQPRPGTVRIFLSPKYDERGLPMLFRDQKNLFVEMDRFKVNLKSKMNIIERKSDLSTVTIPFERTFRNLDANRPDEGTTHADQFNFCGCGWPHHMLVPKGSADGFPCTLFVMVSDYEQDKVSGSVTGTCDDAFAYCGIRDSVYPDKRSMGFPFDRQPRTGAGDLKRFMTPNMFTQDVAIVYNNRVVTPNVPSVQMSRP
;
A
#
# COMPACT_ATOMS: atom_id res chain seq x y z
N SER A 1 -2.20 -0.95 -29.94
CA SER A 1 -1.46 0.03 -29.09
C SER A 1 -1.23 -0.56 -27.72
N ALA A 2 -0.25 -0.08 -26.94
CA ALA A 2 -0.05 -0.53 -25.56
C ALA A 2 -1.24 -0.17 -24.66
N ASN A 3 -1.88 0.96 -24.92
CA ASN A 3 -3.10 1.40 -24.24
C ASN A 3 -4.26 0.39 -24.36
N ASP A 4 -4.25 -0.49 -25.38
CA ASP A 4 -5.30 -1.47 -25.56
C ASP A 4 -5.37 -2.45 -24.37
N LEU A 5 -4.25 -2.69 -23.68
CA LEU A 5 -4.20 -3.51 -22.47
C LEU A 5 -5.04 -2.92 -21.33
N LEU A 6 -5.23 -1.59 -21.29
CA LEU A 6 -5.99 -0.93 -20.23
C LEU A 6 -7.49 -1.25 -20.30
N TYR A 7 -8.02 -1.53 -21.51
CA TYR A 7 -9.39 -2.01 -21.65
C TYR A 7 -9.64 -3.38 -21.00
N LEU A 8 -8.59 -4.15 -20.71
CA LEU A 8 -8.72 -5.45 -20.04
C LEU A 8 -9.02 -5.31 -18.53
N TYR A 9 -8.81 -4.13 -17.95
CA TYR A 9 -9.20 -3.78 -16.59
C TYR A 9 -10.66 -3.36 -16.48
N ASP A 10 -11.30 -3.01 -17.59
CA ASP A 10 -12.70 -2.65 -17.61
C ASP A 10 -13.59 -3.89 -17.50
N ARG A 11 -14.58 -3.79 -16.60
CA ARG A 11 -15.58 -4.82 -16.29
C ARG A 11 -14.97 -6.23 -16.17
N PRO A 12 -14.19 -6.53 -15.11
CA PRO A 12 -13.32 -7.70 -15.04
C PRO A 12 -14.01 -9.06 -15.23
N THR A 13 -15.30 -9.19 -14.92
CA THR A 13 -16.01 -10.47 -15.12
C THR A 13 -16.88 -10.53 -16.38
N GLU A 14 -17.13 -9.40 -17.05
CA GLU A 14 -17.70 -9.38 -18.40
C GLU A 14 -16.72 -9.99 -19.41
N PRO A 15 -17.13 -10.87 -20.33
CA PRO A 15 -16.25 -11.41 -21.35
C PRO A 15 -15.56 -10.35 -22.24
N VAL A 16 -14.39 -10.66 -22.77
CA VAL A 16 -13.53 -9.72 -23.50
C VAL A 16 -14.12 -9.30 -24.86
N PHE A 17 -15.04 -10.08 -25.43
CA PHE A 17 -15.76 -9.74 -26.65
C PHE A 17 -16.86 -8.69 -26.46
N MET A 18 -17.22 -8.34 -25.22
CA MET A 18 -18.17 -7.24 -24.95
C MET A 18 -17.45 -5.89 -25.02
N PRO A 19 -18.13 -4.78 -25.38
CA PRO A 19 -17.57 -3.43 -25.39
C PRO A 19 -16.86 -3.05 -24.09
N LYS A 20 -15.74 -2.35 -24.19
CA LYS A 20 -14.89 -1.92 -23.06
C LYS A 20 -14.64 -0.42 -23.09
N GLY A 21 -14.60 0.18 -21.91
CA GLY A 21 -14.40 1.61 -21.69
C GLY A 21 -15.50 2.48 -22.28
N ASP A 22 -15.29 3.79 -22.23
CA ASP A 22 -16.26 4.80 -22.71
C ASP A 22 -16.32 4.90 -24.23
N THR A 23 -15.30 4.41 -24.93
CA THR A 23 -15.21 4.38 -26.40
C THR A 23 -15.88 3.15 -27.03
N ASN A 24 -16.52 2.30 -26.23
CA ASN A 24 -17.09 1.02 -26.67
C ASN A 24 -16.10 0.18 -27.48
N ALA A 25 -14.85 0.11 -27.04
CA ALA A 25 -13.81 -0.63 -27.73
C ALA A 25 -14.07 -2.15 -27.63
N ILE A 26 -13.85 -2.86 -28.72
CA ILE A 26 -14.01 -4.31 -28.80
C ILE A 26 -12.73 -4.96 -29.31
N PHE A 27 -12.34 -6.06 -28.67
CA PHE A 27 -11.31 -6.96 -29.18
C PHE A 27 -11.88 -7.86 -30.28
N ASP A 28 -11.20 -7.93 -31.42
CA ASP A 28 -11.51 -8.85 -32.52
C ASP A 28 -11.02 -10.27 -32.17
N VAL A 29 -11.71 -10.90 -31.22
CA VAL A 29 -11.34 -12.20 -30.62
C VAL A 29 -11.45 -13.32 -31.65
N PRO A 30 -10.39 -14.13 -31.86
CA PRO A 30 -10.47 -15.36 -32.65
C PRO A 30 -11.48 -16.37 -32.07
N GLU A 31 -12.18 -17.14 -32.91
CA GLU A 31 -13.15 -18.15 -32.44
C GLU A 31 -12.52 -19.17 -31.49
N GLU A 32 -11.27 -19.58 -31.73
CA GLU A 32 -10.54 -20.48 -30.83
C GLU A 32 -10.27 -19.89 -29.43
N TYR A 33 -10.32 -18.56 -29.29
CA TYR A 33 -10.11 -17.87 -28.02
C TYR A 33 -11.41 -17.72 -27.23
N LEU A 34 -12.58 -17.97 -27.82
CA LEU A 34 -13.81 -18.06 -27.04
C LEU A 34 -13.74 -19.24 -26.06
N VAL A 35 -14.25 -19.06 -24.84
CA VAL A 35 -14.47 -20.20 -23.94
C VAL A 35 -15.58 -21.09 -24.48
N ASP A 36 -15.57 -22.38 -24.12
CA ASP A 36 -16.44 -23.40 -24.73
C ASP A 36 -17.93 -23.04 -24.69
N ARG A 37 -18.36 -22.33 -23.63
CA ARG A 37 -19.74 -21.86 -23.50
C ARG A 37 -20.19 -20.94 -24.64
N TYR A 38 -19.29 -20.11 -25.18
CA TYR A 38 -19.61 -19.09 -26.18
C TYR A 38 -19.21 -19.47 -27.59
N LYS A 39 -18.38 -20.50 -27.79
CA LYS A 39 -18.02 -21.02 -29.13
C LYS A 39 -19.23 -21.30 -30.05
N PRO A 40 -20.36 -21.90 -29.58
CA PRO A 40 -21.50 -22.17 -30.45
C PRO A 40 -22.20 -20.92 -31.00
N LEU A 41 -22.00 -19.75 -30.39
CA LEU A 41 -22.54 -18.49 -30.90
C LEU A 41 -21.68 -17.98 -32.06
N GLY A 42 -20.38 -18.28 -32.06
CA GLY A 42 -19.42 -17.74 -33.01
C GLY A 42 -19.13 -16.26 -32.76
N THR A 43 -17.99 -15.79 -33.23
CA THR A 43 -17.55 -14.39 -33.00
C THR A 43 -18.44 -13.41 -33.76
N GLN A 44 -18.88 -13.76 -34.96
CA GLN A 44 -19.72 -12.90 -35.79
C GLN A 44 -21.09 -12.60 -35.16
N ASP A 45 -21.78 -13.59 -34.59
CA ASP A 45 -23.07 -13.36 -33.89
C ASP A 45 -22.86 -12.51 -32.64
N LEU A 46 -21.81 -12.79 -31.86
CA LEU A 46 -21.47 -12.00 -30.68
C LEU A 46 -21.19 -10.54 -31.06
N PHE A 47 -20.39 -10.29 -32.10
CA PHE A 47 -20.13 -8.93 -32.57
C PHE A 47 -21.38 -8.24 -33.11
N ASN A 48 -22.24 -8.95 -33.83
CA ASN A 48 -23.50 -8.39 -34.33
C ASN A 48 -24.45 -8.00 -33.18
N ARG A 49 -24.42 -8.72 -32.05
CA ARG A 49 -25.26 -8.46 -30.89
C ARG A 49 -24.76 -7.29 -30.05
N PHE A 50 -23.47 -7.25 -29.77
CA PHE A 50 -22.93 -6.29 -28.82
C PHE A 50 -22.42 -5.00 -29.48
N GLY A 51 -22.05 -5.03 -30.77
CA GLY A 51 -21.56 -3.87 -31.52
C GLY A 51 -20.30 -3.24 -30.91
N GLY A 52 -19.68 -2.26 -31.56
CA GLY A 52 -18.53 -1.57 -30.98
C GLY A 52 -18.00 -0.51 -31.94
N ASP A 53 -17.61 0.63 -31.39
CA ASP A 53 -17.22 1.80 -32.19
C ASP A 53 -15.75 1.69 -32.63
N GLN A 54 -14.91 1.07 -31.79
CA GLN A 54 -13.49 0.84 -32.04
C GLN A 54 -13.17 -0.66 -32.02
N LYS A 55 -12.55 -1.18 -33.10
CA LYS A 55 -12.06 -2.57 -33.15
C LYS A 55 -10.56 -2.65 -32.87
N ILE A 56 -10.18 -3.49 -31.92
CA ILE A 56 -8.81 -3.79 -31.54
C ILE A 56 -8.43 -5.16 -32.11
N PRO A 57 -7.51 -5.24 -33.09
CA PRO A 57 -7.14 -6.51 -33.71
C PRO A 57 -6.43 -7.42 -32.70
N VAL A 58 -6.81 -8.70 -32.66
CA VAL A 58 -6.15 -9.72 -31.84
C VAL A 58 -5.46 -10.72 -32.75
N LYS A 59 -4.14 -10.84 -32.60
CA LYS A 59 -3.32 -11.73 -33.40
C LYS A 59 -3.42 -13.16 -32.88
N LYS A 60 -3.54 -14.12 -33.80
CA LYS A 60 -3.45 -15.54 -33.43
C LYS A 60 -2.01 -15.88 -33.04
N ILE A 61 -1.85 -16.48 -31.86
CA ILE A 61 -0.57 -16.94 -31.34
C ILE A 61 -0.68 -18.41 -30.92
N THR A 62 0.46 -19.06 -30.71
CA THR A 62 0.49 -20.34 -29.99
C THR A 62 -0.01 -20.11 -28.58
N LEU A 63 -1.05 -20.85 -28.18
CA LEU A 63 -1.71 -20.66 -26.90
C LEU A 63 -0.79 -21.08 -25.75
N PRO A 64 -0.66 -20.25 -24.69
CA PRO A 64 0.14 -20.61 -23.53
C PRO A 64 -0.52 -21.77 -22.74
N ASP A 65 0.31 -22.55 -22.05
CA ASP A 65 -0.20 -23.54 -21.11
C ASP A 65 -0.73 -22.85 -19.85
N LEU A 66 -2.04 -22.94 -19.65
CA LEU A 66 -2.75 -22.39 -18.49
C LEU A 66 -3.11 -23.45 -17.44
N SER A 67 -2.56 -24.67 -17.52
CA SER A 67 -2.86 -25.78 -16.60
C SER A 67 -2.74 -25.42 -15.12
N LEU A 68 -1.76 -24.60 -14.75
CA LEU A 68 -1.56 -24.13 -13.37
C LEU A 68 -2.42 -22.88 -13.04
N PRO A 69 -2.45 -21.79 -13.83
CA PRO A 69 -3.33 -20.66 -13.54
C PRO A 69 -4.84 -20.98 -13.51
N LEU A 70 -5.30 -21.96 -14.30
CA LEU A 70 -6.71 -22.41 -14.32
C LEU A 70 -7.14 -23.21 -13.10
N GLN A 71 -6.17 -23.55 -12.27
CA GLN A 71 -6.33 -24.39 -11.11
C GLN A 71 -6.92 -23.56 -9.94
N VAL A 72 -6.89 -22.22 -10.03
CA VAL A 72 -7.76 -21.30 -9.27
C VAL A 72 -9.03 -21.05 -10.07
N GLY A 73 -10.19 -21.42 -9.50
CA GLY A 73 -11.47 -21.32 -10.17
C GLY A 73 -11.81 -19.87 -10.55
N ARG A 74 -12.45 -19.68 -11.72
CA ARG A 74 -12.78 -18.33 -12.26
C ARG A 74 -13.65 -17.50 -11.30
N ARG A 75 -14.43 -18.14 -10.44
CA ARG A 75 -15.36 -17.51 -9.47
C ARG A 75 -14.94 -17.76 -8.02
N GLU A 76 -13.69 -18.14 -7.78
CA GLU A 76 -13.13 -18.27 -6.43
C GLU A 76 -12.52 -16.95 -5.95
N ASN A 77 -12.31 -16.83 -4.64
CA ASN A 77 -11.49 -15.74 -4.11
C ASN A 77 -10.01 -16.05 -4.34
N PHE A 78 -9.21 -15.00 -4.51
CA PHE A 78 -7.78 -15.10 -4.75
C PHE A 78 -7.01 -14.39 -3.64
N SER A 79 -5.91 -14.99 -3.18
CA SER A 79 -5.09 -14.48 -2.07
C SER A 79 -3.63 -14.71 -2.36
N LEU A 80 -2.83 -13.66 -2.22
CA LEU A 80 -1.37 -13.78 -2.27
C LEU A 80 -0.77 -14.35 -0.97
N PHE A 81 -1.55 -14.55 0.10
CA PHE A 81 -1.04 -15.21 1.30
C PHE A 81 -1.07 -16.74 1.19
N LEU A 82 -1.90 -17.30 0.28
CA LEU A 82 -1.93 -18.72 -0.02
C LEU A 82 -0.78 -19.12 -0.97
N PRO A 83 0.14 -20.04 -0.57
CA PRO A 83 1.29 -20.41 -1.39
C PRO A 83 0.91 -20.93 -2.79
N TYR A 84 -0.18 -21.70 -2.87
CA TYR A 84 -0.66 -22.25 -4.14
C TYR A 84 -1.16 -21.16 -5.10
N HIS A 85 -1.90 -20.18 -4.61
CA HIS A 85 -2.34 -19.02 -5.40
C HIS A 85 -1.15 -18.17 -5.88
N ARG A 86 -0.12 -17.99 -5.03
CA ARG A 86 1.13 -17.32 -5.45
C ARG A 86 1.82 -18.04 -6.59
N LYS A 87 1.89 -19.38 -6.58
CA LYS A 87 2.43 -20.17 -7.70
C LYS A 87 1.65 -19.97 -8.99
N CYS A 88 0.32 -19.94 -8.91
CA CYS A 88 -0.55 -19.67 -10.06
C CYS A 88 -0.30 -18.26 -10.64
N ALA A 89 -0.14 -17.26 -9.77
CA ALA A 89 0.20 -15.89 -10.16
C ALA A 89 1.59 -15.80 -10.80
N ALA A 90 2.62 -16.38 -10.17
CA ALA A 90 3.97 -16.42 -10.71
C ALA A 90 4.01 -17.03 -12.11
N ARG A 91 3.26 -18.13 -12.34
CA ARG A 91 3.18 -18.75 -13.67
C ARG A 91 2.49 -17.87 -14.70
N LEU A 92 1.41 -17.17 -14.33
CA LEU A 92 0.74 -16.26 -15.26
C LEU A 92 1.61 -15.04 -15.59
N ILE A 93 2.34 -14.53 -14.60
CA ILE A 93 3.34 -13.46 -14.78
C ILE A 93 4.44 -13.93 -15.74
N GLU A 94 5.02 -15.11 -15.53
CA GLU A 94 6.03 -15.72 -16.40
C GLU A 94 5.53 -15.80 -17.86
N ILE A 95 4.28 -16.25 -18.08
CA ILE A 95 3.67 -16.30 -19.42
C ILE A 95 3.64 -14.91 -20.05
N PHE A 96 3.16 -13.88 -19.33
CA PHE A 96 3.06 -12.52 -19.84
C PHE A 96 4.41 -11.86 -20.09
N MET A 97 5.38 -12.08 -19.21
CA MET A 97 6.75 -11.58 -19.35
C MET A 97 7.47 -12.27 -20.51
N GLY A 98 7.21 -13.56 -20.75
CA GLY A 98 7.79 -14.35 -21.83
C GLY A 98 7.24 -14.04 -23.24
N MET A 99 6.22 -13.19 -23.37
CA MET A 99 5.70 -12.80 -24.68
C MET A 99 6.70 -11.93 -25.44
N ARG A 100 6.97 -12.29 -26.70
CA ARG A 100 8.07 -11.73 -27.52
C ARG A 100 7.94 -10.24 -27.80
N ASN A 101 6.72 -9.76 -27.96
CA ASN A 101 6.40 -8.37 -28.30
C ASN A 101 5.01 -8.02 -27.79
N LEU A 102 4.67 -6.74 -27.90
CA LEU A 102 3.41 -6.18 -27.43
C LEU A 102 2.16 -6.85 -28.05
N GLU A 103 2.18 -7.19 -29.34
CA GLU A 103 1.02 -7.84 -30.00
C GLU A 103 0.76 -9.24 -29.45
N ASP A 104 1.83 -10.02 -29.27
CA ASP A 104 1.76 -11.36 -28.68
C ASP A 104 1.29 -11.25 -27.21
N PHE A 105 1.73 -10.21 -26.49
CA PHE A 105 1.30 -9.94 -25.12
C PHE A 105 -0.19 -9.57 -25.01
N ILE A 106 -0.69 -8.67 -25.87
CA ILE A 106 -2.12 -8.35 -25.96
C ILE A 106 -2.91 -9.62 -26.25
N SER A 107 -2.46 -10.43 -27.21
CA SER A 107 -3.16 -11.65 -27.64
C SER A 107 -3.22 -12.70 -26.53
N ALA A 108 -2.12 -12.90 -25.80
CA ALA A 108 -2.09 -13.77 -24.63
C ALA A 108 -3.01 -13.24 -23.52
N SER A 109 -3.01 -11.93 -23.27
CA SER A 109 -3.84 -11.29 -22.25
C SER A 109 -5.33 -11.46 -22.56
N VAL A 110 -5.75 -11.24 -23.81
CA VAL A 110 -7.12 -11.47 -24.29
C VAL A 110 -7.53 -12.94 -24.12
N TYR A 111 -6.65 -13.88 -24.48
CA TYR A 111 -6.92 -15.31 -24.32
C TYR A 111 -7.11 -15.72 -22.85
N CYS A 112 -6.25 -15.22 -21.96
CA CYS A 112 -6.27 -15.54 -20.53
C CYS A 112 -7.47 -14.92 -19.81
N ARG A 113 -7.88 -13.69 -20.17
CA ARG A 113 -8.85 -12.88 -19.42
C ARG A 113 -10.16 -13.60 -19.12
N ASP A 114 -10.73 -14.30 -20.10
CA ASP A 114 -12.04 -14.94 -19.92
C ASP A 114 -11.97 -16.32 -19.25
N ARG A 115 -10.75 -16.86 -19.09
CA ARG A 115 -10.48 -18.21 -18.59
C ARG A 115 -10.01 -18.23 -17.14
N VAL A 116 -9.10 -17.32 -16.81
CA VAL A 116 -8.46 -17.25 -15.50
C VAL A 116 -9.34 -16.49 -14.51
N ASN A 117 -9.16 -16.75 -13.22
CA ASN A 117 -9.73 -15.94 -12.14
C ASN A 117 -9.47 -14.43 -12.36
N PRO A 118 -10.50 -13.56 -12.31
CA PRO A 118 -10.36 -12.12 -12.58
C PRO A 118 -9.37 -11.40 -11.65
N TYR A 119 -9.36 -11.71 -10.35
CA TYR A 119 -8.41 -11.10 -9.41
C TYR A 119 -6.97 -11.50 -9.73
N LEU A 120 -6.74 -12.80 -9.98
CA LEU A 120 -5.44 -13.35 -10.41
C LEU A 120 -4.98 -12.72 -11.73
N PHE A 121 -5.88 -12.62 -12.71
CA PHE A 121 -5.58 -12.04 -14.02
C PHE A 121 -5.15 -10.58 -13.91
N ILE A 122 -5.94 -9.75 -13.22
CA ILE A 122 -5.63 -8.32 -13.04
C ILE A 122 -4.33 -8.15 -12.25
N TYR A 123 -4.07 -8.95 -11.23
CA TYR A 123 -2.80 -8.92 -10.51
C TYR A 123 -1.62 -9.22 -11.44
N ALA A 124 -1.66 -10.35 -12.16
CA ALA A 124 -0.57 -10.77 -13.04
C ALA A 124 -0.35 -9.80 -14.21
N LEU A 125 -1.43 -9.29 -14.82
CA LEU A 125 -1.38 -8.28 -15.86
C LEU A 125 -0.72 -6.99 -15.36
N SER A 126 -1.08 -6.55 -14.14
CA SER A 126 -0.51 -5.36 -13.51
C SER A 126 0.98 -5.52 -13.25
N VAL A 127 1.42 -6.67 -12.73
CA VAL A 127 2.84 -6.95 -12.55
C VAL A 127 3.56 -6.93 -13.91
N ALA A 128 3.01 -7.58 -14.94
CA ALA A 128 3.63 -7.60 -16.27
C ALA A 128 3.77 -6.20 -16.88
N ILE A 129 2.73 -5.37 -16.83
CA ILE A 129 2.77 -3.98 -17.30
C ILE A 129 3.84 -3.15 -16.55
N LEU A 130 4.01 -3.40 -15.24
CA LEU A 130 5.02 -2.71 -14.44
C LEU A 130 6.46 -3.14 -14.77
N HIS A 131 6.69 -4.28 -15.43
CA HIS A 131 8.03 -4.81 -15.62
C HIS A 131 8.47 -4.89 -17.09
N ARG A 132 7.54 -5.05 -18.04
CA ARG A 132 7.89 -5.15 -19.46
C ARG A 132 8.32 -3.79 -20.05
N PRO A 133 9.47 -3.69 -20.74
CA PRO A 133 9.97 -2.45 -21.34
C PRO A 133 8.98 -1.74 -22.27
N ASP A 134 8.18 -2.50 -23.03
CA ASP A 134 7.22 -2.00 -24.02
C ASP A 134 5.91 -1.48 -23.42
N THR A 135 5.70 -1.59 -22.10
CA THR A 135 4.48 -1.15 -21.42
C THR A 135 4.73 -0.34 -20.15
N LYS A 136 6.01 -0.09 -19.79
CA LYS A 136 6.34 0.62 -18.55
C LYS A 136 5.68 1.99 -18.40
N HIS A 137 5.32 2.61 -19.54
CA HIS A 137 4.70 3.92 -19.64
C HIS A 137 3.19 3.96 -19.38
N LEU A 138 2.54 2.80 -19.27
CA LEU A 138 1.12 2.72 -19.01
C LEU A 138 0.82 3.05 -17.54
N ALA A 139 -0.24 3.84 -17.34
CA ALA A 139 -0.83 4.05 -16.02
C ALA A 139 -1.87 2.95 -15.77
N ILE A 140 -1.66 2.16 -14.72
CA ILE A 140 -2.59 1.09 -14.34
C ILE A 140 -3.82 1.71 -13.66
N PRO A 141 -5.05 1.33 -14.06
CA PRO A 141 -6.28 1.65 -13.38
C PRO A 141 -6.23 1.41 -11.87
N SER A 142 -6.79 2.33 -11.08
CA SER A 142 -6.88 2.14 -9.63
C SER A 142 -7.70 0.91 -9.29
N LEU A 143 -7.21 0.07 -8.38
CA LEU A 143 -7.91 -1.16 -8.01
C LEU A 143 -9.28 -0.89 -7.38
N CYS A 144 -9.48 0.28 -6.77
CA CYS A 144 -10.78 0.64 -6.20
C CYS A 144 -11.84 0.93 -7.28
N GLU A 145 -11.44 1.25 -8.51
CA GLU A 145 -12.37 1.38 -9.65
C GLU A 145 -12.59 0.02 -10.32
N VAL A 146 -11.55 -0.82 -10.39
CA VAL A 146 -11.58 -2.13 -11.06
C VAL A 146 -12.32 -3.18 -10.22
N PHE A 147 -12.05 -3.21 -8.91
CA PHE A 147 -12.69 -4.09 -7.92
C PHE A 147 -13.17 -3.26 -6.72
N PRO A 148 -14.19 -2.39 -6.90
CA PRO A 148 -14.73 -1.57 -5.83
C PRO A 148 -15.24 -2.40 -4.64
N ASP A 149 -15.56 -3.66 -4.89
CA ASP A 149 -16.03 -4.66 -3.93
C ASP A 149 -15.05 -4.98 -2.80
N LYS A 150 -13.76 -4.68 -2.99
CA LYS A 150 -12.75 -4.79 -1.93
C LYS A 150 -12.68 -3.54 -1.04
N TYR A 151 -13.35 -2.46 -1.44
CA TYR A 151 -13.10 -1.14 -0.88
C TYR A 151 -14.30 -0.51 -0.17
N MET A 152 -15.51 -0.94 -0.50
CA MET A 152 -16.76 -0.28 -0.13
C MET A 152 -17.79 -1.29 0.38
N ASP A 153 -18.76 -0.81 1.15
CA ASP A 153 -19.87 -1.59 1.67
C ASP A 153 -20.65 -2.33 0.55
N GLY A 154 -20.92 -3.62 0.77
CA GLY A 154 -21.66 -4.46 -0.17
C GLY A 154 -23.05 -3.92 -0.50
N ALA A 155 -23.71 -3.25 0.46
CA ALA A 155 -25.03 -2.66 0.25
C ALA A 155 -25.04 -1.55 -0.84
N LEU A 156 -23.91 -0.87 -1.04
CA LEU A 156 -23.74 0.17 -2.05
C LEU A 156 -23.96 -0.38 -3.47
N PHE A 157 -23.58 -1.63 -3.74
CA PHE A 157 -23.67 -2.20 -5.09
C PHE A 157 -25.11 -2.50 -5.52
N ALA A 158 -26.01 -2.76 -4.57
CA ALA A 158 -27.44 -2.87 -4.89
C ALA A 158 -28.00 -1.51 -5.33
N GLN A 159 -27.64 -0.44 -4.62
CA GLN A 159 -28.03 0.94 -4.97
C GLN A 159 -27.42 1.38 -6.30
N ALA A 160 -26.14 1.06 -6.54
CA ALA A 160 -25.48 1.35 -7.81
C ALA A 160 -26.14 0.64 -9.00
N LYS A 161 -26.62 -0.59 -8.81
CA LYS A 161 -27.41 -1.29 -9.83
C LYS A 161 -28.74 -0.61 -10.07
N GLU A 162 -29.46 -0.19 -9.03
CA GLU A 162 -30.71 0.55 -9.16
C GLU A 162 -30.49 1.86 -9.93
N GLU A 163 -29.54 2.67 -9.48
CA GLU A 163 -29.19 3.96 -10.07
C GLU A 163 -28.80 3.83 -11.55
N THR A 164 -27.95 2.85 -11.88
CA THR A 164 -27.48 2.66 -13.26
C THR A 164 -28.57 2.18 -14.22
N ASN A 165 -29.57 1.45 -13.74
CA ASN A 165 -30.66 0.91 -14.56
C ASN A 165 -31.87 1.86 -14.69
N ILE A 166 -32.10 2.73 -13.70
CA ILE A 166 -33.25 3.63 -13.68
C ILE A 166 -32.86 5.03 -14.19
N VAL A 167 -31.71 5.55 -13.75
CA VAL A 167 -31.33 6.95 -13.97
C VAL A 167 -30.36 7.06 -15.17
N PRO A 168 -30.69 7.88 -16.18
CA PRO A 168 -29.81 8.11 -17.33
C PRO A 168 -28.44 8.66 -16.91
N GLY A 169 -27.40 8.29 -17.67
CA GLY A 169 -26.06 8.84 -17.48
C GLY A 169 -26.05 10.37 -17.52
N GLY A 170 -25.27 11.00 -16.64
CA GLY A 170 -25.21 12.45 -16.47
C GLY A 170 -26.28 13.06 -15.56
N GLN A 171 -27.31 12.29 -15.17
CA GLN A 171 -28.31 12.69 -14.16
C GLN A 171 -28.16 11.96 -12.83
N ARG A 172 -27.19 11.04 -12.73
CA ARG A 172 -26.97 10.21 -11.55
C ARG A 172 -26.34 11.00 -10.42
N GLU A 173 -26.82 10.74 -9.20
CA GLU A 173 -26.24 11.36 -8.00
C GLU A 173 -25.18 10.44 -7.36
N PRO A 174 -24.11 10.99 -6.76
CA PRO A 174 -23.15 10.18 -6.03
C PRO A 174 -23.76 9.47 -4.83
N LEU A 175 -23.56 8.15 -4.76
CA LEU A 175 -24.07 7.28 -3.69
C LEU A 175 -23.19 7.42 -2.44
N GLU A 176 -23.76 7.90 -1.34
CA GLU A 176 -23.00 8.17 -0.12
C GLU A 176 -22.68 6.89 0.65
N ILE A 177 -21.39 6.67 0.91
CA ILE A 177 -20.89 5.62 1.80
C ILE A 177 -20.93 6.17 3.23
N PRO A 178 -21.70 5.55 4.14
CA PRO A 178 -21.69 5.94 5.55
C PRO A 178 -20.29 5.79 6.13
N ARG A 179 -19.84 6.74 6.95
CA ARG A 179 -18.56 6.60 7.67
C ARG A 179 -18.61 5.43 8.66
N ASP A 180 -19.76 5.23 9.30
CA ASP A 180 -19.96 4.25 10.36
C ASP A 180 -20.77 3.07 9.80
N TYR A 181 -20.10 2.15 9.07
CA TYR A 181 -20.75 1.01 8.40
C TYR A 181 -20.27 -0.36 8.90
N THR A 182 -19.01 -0.50 9.31
CA THR A 182 -18.46 -1.77 9.84
C THR A 182 -18.83 -1.99 11.31
N GLY A 183 -18.92 -0.91 12.07
CA GLY A 183 -19.25 -0.86 13.49
C GLY A 183 -19.86 0.48 13.91
N SER A 184 -19.95 0.70 15.22
CA SER A 184 -20.39 1.96 15.82
C SER A 184 -19.45 2.32 16.97
N ASP A 185 -19.58 3.52 17.53
CA ASP A 185 -18.78 3.98 18.68
C ASP A 185 -18.91 3.13 19.96
N LEU A 186 -19.83 2.15 19.98
CA LEU A 186 -19.91 1.11 21.02
C LEU A 186 -18.71 0.15 20.98
N ASP A 187 -18.13 -0.06 19.79
CA ASP A 187 -16.84 -0.72 19.66
C ASP A 187 -15.74 0.35 19.73
N ILE A 188 -14.86 0.22 20.72
CA ILE A 188 -13.76 1.18 20.94
C ILE A 188 -12.81 1.23 19.74
N GLU A 189 -12.66 0.12 19.02
CA GLU A 189 -11.81 0.06 17.83
C GLU A 189 -12.43 0.87 16.69
N HIS A 190 -13.76 1.06 16.65
CA HIS A 190 -14.42 1.83 15.60
C HIS A 190 -13.95 3.29 15.51
N ARG A 191 -13.43 3.86 16.61
CA ARG A 191 -12.93 5.24 16.65
C ARG A 191 -11.81 5.55 15.66
N VAL A 192 -11.05 4.52 15.25
CA VAL A 192 -9.98 4.64 14.24
C VAL A 192 -10.31 3.90 12.93
N ALA A 193 -11.59 3.59 12.68
CA ALA A 193 -12.06 3.03 11.41
C ALA A 193 -11.71 3.92 10.22
N TYR A 194 -11.76 5.25 10.38
CA TYR A 194 -11.36 6.20 9.34
C TYR A 194 -9.91 6.04 8.83
N PHE A 195 -9.03 5.41 9.61
CA PHE A 195 -7.67 5.07 9.19
C PHE A 195 -7.64 3.68 8.56
N ARG A 196 -8.24 2.69 9.24
CA ARG A 196 -8.20 1.28 8.80
C ARG A 196 -8.93 1.05 7.48
N GLU A 197 -10.03 1.76 7.29
CA GLU A 197 -10.97 1.58 6.17
C GLU A 197 -10.81 2.67 5.10
N ASP A 198 -9.83 3.57 5.25
CA ASP A 198 -9.49 4.54 4.22
C ASP A 198 -9.08 3.83 2.93
N LEU A 199 -9.70 4.23 1.83
CA LEU A 199 -9.46 3.59 0.54
C LEU A 199 -8.02 3.80 0.08
N GLY A 200 -7.44 4.98 0.32
CA GLY A 200 -6.09 5.32 -0.11
C GLY A 200 -5.02 4.54 0.65
N ILE A 201 -5.21 4.31 1.95
CA ILE A 201 -4.31 3.50 2.77
C ILE A 201 -4.31 2.05 2.28
N ASN A 202 -5.49 1.48 2.04
CA ASN A 202 -5.61 0.11 1.53
C ASN A 202 -5.07 -0.02 0.09
N LEU A 203 -5.26 0.99 -0.76
CA LEU A 203 -4.67 1.07 -2.09
C LEU A 203 -3.15 1.12 -2.03
N HIS A 204 -2.58 1.92 -1.12
CA HIS A 204 -1.13 1.99 -0.91
C HIS A 204 -0.56 0.61 -0.57
N HIS A 205 -1.16 -0.08 0.40
CA HIS A 205 -0.71 -1.40 0.84
C HIS A 205 -0.81 -2.45 -0.27
N TRP A 206 -1.89 -2.47 -1.04
CA TRP A 206 -1.99 -3.33 -2.22
C TRP A 206 -0.93 -3.01 -3.28
N HIS A 207 -0.75 -1.72 -3.63
CA HIS A 207 0.25 -1.30 -4.62
C HIS A 207 1.68 -1.61 -4.17
N TRP A 208 1.98 -1.47 -2.88
CA TRP A 208 3.29 -1.82 -2.34
C TRP A 208 3.60 -3.31 -2.58
N HIS A 209 2.66 -4.20 -2.25
CA HIS A 209 2.79 -5.63 -2.50
C HIS A 209 2.71 -6.02 -3.99
N LEU A 210 2.13 -5.17 -4.84
CA LEU A 210 2.19 -5.31 -6.30
C LEU A 210 3.59 -4.99 -6.84
N VAL A 211 4.22 -3.92 -6.34
CA VAL A 211 5.57 -3.50 -6.75
C VAL A 211 6.64 -4.43 -6.18
N TYR A 212 6.45 -4.95 -4.96
CA TYR A 212 7.41 -5.81 -4.26
C TYR A 212 6.85 -7.23 -4.01
N PRO A 213 6.51 -8.00 -5.06
CA PRO A 213 5.84 -9.30 -4.91
C PRO A 213 6.74 -10.36 -4.25
N ASN A 214 6.13 -11.35 -3.59
CA ASN A 214 6.85 -12.40 -2.85
C ASN A 214 7.35 -13.53 -3.76
N ASP A 215 6.58 -13.86 -4.80
CA ASP A 215 6.85 -14.96 -5.73
C ASP A 215 6.59 -14.50 -7.18
N ALA A 216 7.65 -14.52 -7.98
CA ALA A 216 7.67 -14.33 -9.44
C ALA A 216 9.07 -14.78 -9.93
N GLU A 217 9.46 -14.47 -11.17
CA GLU A 217 10.86 -14.60 -11.58
C GLU A 217 11.78 -13.76 -10.66
N ARG A 218 13.00 -14.24 -10.42
CA ARG A 218 13.92 -13.62 -9.46
C ARG A 218 14.21 -12.16 -9.78
N GLU A 219 14.26 -11.77 -11.04
CA GLU A 219 14.52 -10.38 -11.47
C GLU A 219 13.37 -9.43 -11.12
N ILE A 220 12.13 -9.93 -11.02
CA ILE A 220 10.96 -9.16 -10.61
C ILE A 220 10.96 -8.96 -9.09
N VAL A 221 11.26 -10.02 -8.35
CA VAL A 221 11.25 -10.02 -6.88
C VAL A 221 12.48 -9.33 -6.30
N ASN A 222 13.67 -9.58 -6.82
CA ASN A 222 14.94 -9.11 -6.27
C ASN A 222 15.19 -7.62 -6.56
N LYS A 223 14.44 -6.76 -5.85
CA LYS A 223 14.60 -5.31 -5.86
C LYS A 223 15.48 -4.82 -4.71
N ASP A 224 16.13 -3.68 -4.91
CA ASP A 224 17.06 -3.11 -3.94
C ASP A 224 16.42 -2.95 -2.56
N ARG A 225 17.04 -3.57 -1.55
CA ARG A 225 16.66 -3.50 -0.13
C ARG A 225 15.18 -3.76 0.16
N ARG A 226 14.51 -4.62 -0.63
CA ARG A 226 13.07 -4.88 -0.48
C ARG A 226 12.68 -5.39 0.91
N GLY A 227 13.54 -6.17 1.57
CA GLY A 227 13.25 -6.74 2.88
C GLY A 227 13.34 -5.68 3.96
N GLU A 228 14.28 -4.74 3.83
CA GLU A 228 14.32 -3.57 4.71
C GLU A 228 13.13 -2.66 4.48
N LEU A 229 12.71 -2.48 3.21
CA LEU A 229 11.54 -1.68 2.88
C LEU A 229 10.24 -2.32 3.39
N PHE A 230 10.14 -3.65 3.36
CA PHE A 230 9.04 -4.41 3.98
C PHE A 230 8.93 -4.06 5.47
N TYR A 231 10.04 -4.15 6.20
CA TYR A 231 10.10 -3.75 7.60
C TYR A 231 9.68 -2.28 7.78
N TYR A 232 10.31 -1.38 7.03
CA TYR A 232 10.18 0.04 7.27
C TYR A 232 8.77 0.57 6.97
N MET A 233 8.18 0.15 5.85
CA MET A 233 6.82 0.55 5.48
C MET A 233 5.82 0.11 6.55
N HIS A 234 5.87 -1.14 7.00
CA HIS A 234 4.97 -1.66 8.04
C HIS A 234 5.23 -1.04 9.42
N GLN A 235 6.50 -0.81 9.78
CA GLN A 235 6.88 -0.11 11.02
C GLN A 235 6.28 1.32 11.04
N GLN A 236 6.32 2.03 9.90
CA GLN A 236 5.74 3.36 9.77
C GLN A 236 4.22 3.35 9.80
N ILE A 237 3.56 2.33 9.21
CA ILE A 237 2.11 2.12 9.37
C ILE A 237 1.74 1.96 10.85
N LEU A 238 2.49 1.16 11.61
CA LEU A 238 2.24 0.97 13.05
C LEU A 238 2.50 2.24 13.87
N ALA A 239 3.55 2.98 13.56
CA ALA A 239 3.83 4.26 14.20
C ALA A 239 2.69 5.26 13.95
N ARG A 240 2.22 5.37 12.71
CA ARG A 240 1.05 6.18 12.32
C ARG A 240 -0.21 5.71 13.04
N TYR A 241 -0.54 4.41 12.99
CA TYR A 241 -1.72 3.87 13.65
C TYR A 241 -1.71 4.09 15.16
N ASN A 242 -0.56 3.92 15.83
CA ASN A 242 -0.43 4.25 17.25
C ASN A 242 -0.65 5.74 17.53
N CYS A 243 -0.19 6.64 16.65
CA CYS A 243 -0.49 8.06 16.76
C CYS A 243 -2.00 8.33 16.63
N GLU A 244 -2.68 7.70 15.67
CA GLU A 244 -4.14 7.80 15.53
C GLU A 244 -4.88 7.26 16.76
N ARG A 245 -4.43 6.13 17.33
CA ARG A 245 -4.99 5.57 18.56
C ARG A 245 -4.91 6.58 19.70
N LEU A 246 -3.74 7.19 19.92
CA LEU A 246 -3.55 8.21 20.95
C LEU A 246 -4.40 9.45 20.69
N CYS A 247 -4.58 9.87 19.44
CA CYS A 247 -5.49 10.96 19.07
C CYS A 247 -6.95 10.68 19.43
N ASN A 248 -7.35 9.40 19.52
CA ASN A 248 -8.72 8.96 19.82
C ASN A 248 -8.86 8.32 21.21
N ASN A 249 -7.95 8.65 22.15
CA ASN A 249 -7.95 8.15 23.53
C ASN A 249 -7.92 6.61 23.64
N LEU A 250 -7.17 5.96 22.74
CA LEU A 250 -6.90 4.53 22.78
C LEU A 250 -5.44 4.29 23.17
N GLY A 251 -5.20 3.24 23.95
CA GLY A 251 -3.84 2.78 24.22
C GLY A 251 -3.13 2.30 22.96
N ARG A 252 -1.81 2.32 22.96
CA ARG A 252 -0.99 1.73 21.88
C ARG A 252 -1.36 0.26 21.64
N VAL A 253 -1.14 -0.21 20.42
CA VAL A 253 -1.47 -1.57 20.00
C VAL A 253 -0.78 -2.61 20.88
N LYS A 254 -1.55 -3.61 21.33
CA LYS A 254 -1.02 -4.79 22.00
C LYS A 254 -0.56 -5.82 20.97
N ARG A 255 0.72 -6.19 21.00
CA ARG A 255 1.28 -7.25 20.14
C ARG A 255 0.52 -8.57 20.28
N LEU A 256 0.31 -9.28 19.19
CA LEU A 256 -0.27 -10.63 19.19
C LEU A 256 0.84 -11.68 19.30
N ILE A 257 1.25 -11.99 20.54
CA ILE A 257 2.40 -12.87 20.83
C ILE A 257 2.03 -14.29 21.28
N ASN A 258 0.84 -14.47 21.86
CA ASN A 258 0.31 -15.77 22.27
C ASN A 258 -0.83 -16.17 21.33
N TRP A 259 -0.54 -17.00 20.34
CA TRP A 259 -1.50 -17.39 19.31
C TRP A 259 -2.51 -18.45 19.76
N ARG A 260 -2.39 -18.93 21.01
CA ARG A 260 -3.33 -19.88 21.62
C ARG A 260 -4.41 -19.18 22.46
N GLU A 261 -4.24 -17.89 22.73
CA GLU A 261 -5.22 -17.06 23.42
C GLU A 261 -6.33 -16.57 22.47
N GLU A 262 -7.40 -16.07 23.08
CA GLU A 262 -8.53 -15.47 22.35
C GLU A 262 -8.14 -14.10 21.80
N MET A 263 -8.52 -13.83 20.56
CA MET A 263 -8.41 -12.50 19.98
C MET A 263 -9.63 -11.68 20.40
N GLU A 264 -9.47 -10.81 21.41
CA GLU A 264 -10.55 -10.02 22.02
C GLU A 264 -11.37 -9.23 20.98
N GLU A 265 -10.70 -8.59 20.01
CA GLU A 265 -11.35 -7.74 19.03
C GLU A 265 -12.15 -8.57 18.03
N GLY A 266 -13.39 -8.18 17.71
CA GLY A 266 -14.11 -8.69 16.54
C GLY A 266 -13.97 -7.74 15.34
N TYR A 267 -14.28 -8.20 14.14
CA TYR A 267 -14.37 -7.33 12.96
C TYR A 267 -15.36 -7.89 11.93
N PHE A 268 -16.26 -7.03 11.45
CA PHE A 268 -17.33 -7.37 10.51
C PHE A 268 -17.23 -6.48 9.26
N PRO A 269 -16.53 -6.94 8.20
CA PRO A 269 -16.09 -6.09 7.10
C PRO A 269 -17.18 -5.41 6.27
N LYS A 270 -18.38 -6.01 6.20
CA LYS A 270 -19.48 -5.62 5.29
C LYS A 270 -19.10 -5.60 3.80
N LEU A 271 -18.03 -6.30 3.42
CA LEU A 271 -17.62 -6.44 2.02
C LEU A 271 -18.29 -7.66 1.41
N ASP A 272 -18.66 -7.56 0.13
CA ASP A 272 -19.18 -8.65 -0.69
C ASP A 272 -18.31 -8.79 -1.93
N SER A 273 -17.80 -9.97 -2.26
CA SER A 273 -17.06 -10.18 -3.50
C SER A 273 -18.00 -10.25 -4.70
N LEU A 274 -17.84 -9.34 -5.66
CA LEU A 274 -18.57 -9.39 -6.93
C LEU A 274 -18.10 -10.53 -7.86
N VAL A 275 -16.85 -11.00 -7.68
CA VAL A 275 -16.30 -12.11 -8.46
C VAL A 275 -16.87 -13.45 -7.99
N SER A 276 -16.81 -13.73 -6.68
CA SER A 276 -17.24 -15.01 -6.11
C SER A 276 -18.68 -15.04 -5.66
N SER A 277 -19.35 -13.88 -5.60
CA SER A 277 -20.72 -13.75 -5.05
C SER A 277 -20.83 -14.28 -3.62
N ARG A 278 -19.78 -14.05 -2.81
CA ARG A 278 -19.72 -14.41 -1.40
C ARG A 278 -19.39 -13.19 -0.54
N VAL A 279 -20.02 -13.13 0.62
CA VAL A 279 -19.71 -12.15 1.67
C VAL A 279 -18.32 -12.48 2.24
N TRP A 280 -17.54 -11.46 2.59
CA TRP A 280 -16.29 -11.67 3.30
C TRP A 280 -16.58 -12.13 4.74
N PRO A 281 -16.09 -13.31 5.17
CA PRO A 281 -16.40 -13.83 6.50
C PRO A 281 -15.92 -12.87 7.60
N PRO A 282 -16.75 -12.58 8.62
CA PRO A 282 -16.34 -11.79 9.75
C PRO A 282 -15.49 -12.60 10.72
N ARG A 283 -14.76 -11.91 11.60
CA ARG A 283 -14.08 -12.49 12.76
C ARG A 283 -14.85 -12.09 14.01
N PHE A 284 -15.51 -13.05 14.65
CA PHE A 284 -16.22 -12.77 15.90
C PHE A 284 -15.22 -12.47 17.02
N ALA A 285 -15.62 -11.63 17.98
CA ALA A 285 -14.84 -11.37 19.18
C ALA A 285 -14.50 -12.67 19.91
N ASN A 286 -13.32 -12.71 20.53
CA ASN A 286 -12.78 -13.85 21.28
C ASN A 286 -12.55 -15.13 20.44
N THR A 287 -12.44 -15.00 19.12
CA THR A 287 -12.07 -16.13 18.25
C THR A 287 -10.62 -16.55 18.51
N LYS A 288 -10.37 -17.86 18.57
CA LYS A 288 -9.01 -18.44 18.67
C LYS A 288 -8.46 -18.80 17.30
N ILE A 289 -7.17 -18.61 17.12
CA ILE A 289 -6.46 -19.20 15.97
C ILE A 289 -6.40 -20.73 16.19
N ARG A 290 -6.49 -21.48 15.10
CA ARG A 290 -6.48 -22.94 15.09
C ARG A 290 -5.52 -23.46 14.02
N ASP A 291 -5.12 -24.71 14.15
CA ASP A 291 -4.32 -25.40 13.13
C ASP A 291 -5.08 -25.43 11.80
N ILE A 292 -4.38 -25.20 10.70
CA ILE A 292 -4.98 -25.11 9.37
C ILE A 292 -4.79 -26.44 8.64
N ASN A 293 -5.88 -26.98 8.11
CA ASN A 293 -5.86 -28.20 7.30
C ASN A 293 -6.91 -28.08 6.17
N ARG A 294 -6.54 -27.39 5.09
CA ARG A 294 -7.43 -27.11 3.96
C ARG A 294 -6.83 -27.65 2.67
N GLU A 295 -7.23 -28.86 2.31
CA GLU A 295 -6.79 -29.52 1.08
C GLU A 295 -7.18 -28.73 -0.18
N VAL A 296 -8.36 -28.09 -0.17
CA VAL A 296 -8.85 -27.26 -1.28
C VAL A 296 -7.93 -26.06 -1.57
N ASP A 297 -7.34 -25.47 -0.53
CA ASP A 297 -6.40 -24.36 -0.63
C ASP A 297 -4.93 -24.84 -0.69
N GLN A 298 -4.73 -26.16 -0.72
CA GLN A 298 -3.43 -26.84 -0.70
C GLN A 298 -2.52 -26.37 0.44
N ILE A 299 -3.10 -26.17 1.64
CA ILE A 299 -2.36 -25.65 2.79
C ILE A 299 -2.64 -26.44 4.06
N LYS A 300 -1.57 -26.79 4.76
CA LYS A 300 -1.60 -27.49 6.04
C LYS A 300 -0.41 -27.09 6.89
N PHE A 301 -0.67 -26.55 8.07
CA PHE A 301 0.33 -26.22 9.08
C PHE A 301 -0.36 -26.09 10.44
N ASP A 302 0.40 -26.30 11.52
CA ASP A 302 -0.10 -26.14 12.88
C ASP A 302 0.46 -24.87 13.55
N LEU A 303 -0.13 -24.46 14.68
CA LEU A 303 0.39 -23.33 15.45
C LEU A 303 1.82 -23.55 15.94
N GLN A 304 2.23 -24.81 16.08
CA GLN A 304 3.57 -25.16 16.52
C GLN A 304 4.62 -24.90 15.42
N ASP A 305 4.26 -24.99 14.14
CA ASP A 305 5.10 -24.55 13.02
C ASP A 305 5.45 -23.07 13.15
N LEU A 306 4.45 -22.22 13.39
CA LEU A 306 4.66 -20.79 13.61
C LEU A 306 5.56 -20.56 14.83
N GLU A 307 5.34 -21.31 15.93
CA GLU A 307 6.13 -21.16 17.17
C GLU A 307 7.59 -21.56 16.93
N ARG A 308 7.83 -22.66 16.22
CA ARG A 308 9.17 -23.12 15.82
C ARG A 308 9.90 -22.09 14.96
N TRP A 309 9.22 -21.51 13.97
CA TRP A 309 9.82 -20.50 13.09
C TRP A 309 10.18 -19.24 13.87
N ARG A 310 9.28 -18.76 14.73
CA ARG A 310 9.54 -17.62 15.63
C ARG A 310 10.81 -17.86 16.46
N ASP A 311 10.90 -19.01 17.13
CA ASP A 311 12.03 -19.30 18.02
C ASP A 311 13.36 -19.40 17.25
N ARG A 312 13.34 -19.98 16.04
CA ARG A 312 14.51 -20.03 15.15
C ARG A 312 14.93 -18.64 14.67
N ILE A 313 13.97 -17.78 14.33
CA ILE A 313 14.24 -16.40 13.92
C ILE A 313 14.85 -15.60 15.07
N PHE A 314 14.30 -15.67 16.29
CA PHE A 314 14.92 -15.05 17.46
C PHE A 314 16.34 -15.57 17.71
N SER A 315 16.55 -16.89 17.63
CA SER A 315 17.88 -17.47 17.78
C SER A 315 18.87 -16.96 16.72
N ALA A 316 18.44 -16.82 15.46
CA ALA A 316 19.28 -16.27 14.40
C ALA A 316 19.62 -14.79 14.65
N ILE A 317 18.63 -13.99 15.05
CA ILE A 317 18.83 -12.58 15.41
C ILE A 317 19.82 -12.43 16.57
N HIS A 318 19.64 -13.18 17.65
CA HIS A 318 20.47 -13.04 18.86
C HIS A 318 21.87 -13.66 18.71
N SER A 319 22.06 -14.60 17.77
CA SER A 319 23.39 -15.10 17.39
C SER A 319 24.08 -14.22 16.34
N GLY A 320 23.36 -13.29 15.71
CA GLY A 320 23.88 -12.42 14.67
C GLY A 320 24.11 -13.10 13.31
N VAL A 321 23.64 -14.33 13.13
CA VAL A 321 23.84 -15.12 11.91
C VAL A 321 22.59 -15.89 11.50
N VAL A 322 22.31 -15.96 10.20
CA VAL A 322 21.33 -16.89 9.62
C VAL A 322 22.06 -18.02 8.89
N VAL A 323 21.38 -19.15 8.68
CA VAL A 323 21.91 -20.30 7.93
C VAL A 323 21.15 -20.38 6.62
N ASN A 324 21.86 -20.27 5.50
CA ASN A 324 21.24 -20.38 4.18
C ASN A 324 20.88 -21.84 3.82
N ASP A 325 20.28 -22.05 2.66
CA ASP A 325 19.88 -23.35 2.12
C ASP A 325 21.05 -24.32 1.89
N GLU A 326 22.26 -23.82 1.65
CA GLU A 326 23.51 -24.60 1.56
C GLU A 326 24.11 -24.97 2.93
N GLY A 327 23.51 -24.53 4.04
CA GLY A 327 24.02 -24.76 5.40
C GLY A 327 25.17 -23.83 5.80
N LYS A 328 25.43 -22.76 5.05
CA LYS A 328 26.45 -21.75 5.35
C LYS A 328 25.87 -20.64 6.24
N SER A 329 26.68 -20.18 7.19
CA SER A 329 26.35 -19.01 8.00
C SER A 329 26.47 -17.72 7.20
N VAL A 330 25.44 -16.88 7.25
CA VAL A 330 25.37 -15.54 6.68
C VAL A 330 25.19 -14.54 7.81
N GLU A 331 26.10 -13.58 7.92
CA GLU A 331 26.11 -12.60 9.00
C GLU A 331 25.02 -11.53 8.83
N LEU A 332 24.30 -11.24 9.92
CA LEU A 332 23.34 -10.15 10.00
C LEU A 332 24.07 -8.83 10.29
N THR A 333 24.76 -8.32 9.27
CA THR A 333 25.55 -7.08 9.36
C THR A 333 24.69 -5.84 9.56
N GLU A 334 25.30 -4.74 10.01
CA GLU A 334 24.65 -3.45 10.23
C GLU A 334 23.88 -2.91 9.01
N SER A 335 24.40 -3.12 7.80
CA SER A 335 23.83 -2.57 6.57
C SER A 335 22.89 -3.52 5.82
N ARG A 336 23.05 -4.84 5.99
CA ARG A 336 22.28 -5.85 5.23
C ARG A 336 21.42 -6.77 6.09
N GLY A 337 21.67 -6.85 7.39
CA GLY A 337 20.99 -7.78 8.29
C GLY A 337 19.48 -7.61 8.29
N ILE A 338 19.00 -6.37 8.34
CA ILE A 338 17.56 -6.08 8.30
C ILE A 338 16.90 -6.46 6.97
N ASP A 339 17.61 -6.33 5.85
CA ASP A 339 17.10 -6.71 4.52
C ASP A 339 17.00 -8.24 4.38
N ILE A 340 18.03 -8.96 4.85
CA ILE A 340 18.02 -10.43 4.92
C ILE A 340 16.84 -10.90 5.80
N LEU A 341 16.69 -10.31 6.99
CA LEU A 341 15.59 -10.65 7.90
C LEU A 341 14.23 -10.32 7.29
N GLY A 342 14.09 -9.22 6.55
CA GLY A 342 12.85 -8.89 5.87
C GLY A 342 12.43 -9.96 4.89
N ASN A 343 13.37 -10.44 4.07
CA ASN A 343 13.15 -11.55 3.14
C ASN A 343 12.88 -12.88 3.84
N ILE A 344 13.34 -13.07 5.08
CA ILE A 344 13.07 -14.27 5.89
C ILE A 344 11.69 -14.20 6.56
N ILE A 345 11.36 -13.08 7.20
CA ILE A 345 10.18 -12.90 8.05
C ILE A 345 8.89 -12.76 7.22
N GLU A 346 8.91 -11.90 6.20
CA GLU A 346 7.82 -11.86 5.21
C GLU A 346 7.71 -13.22 4.50
N SER A 347 8.90 -13.76 4.22
CA SER A 347 9.22 -14.82 3.27
C SER A 347 8.90 -14.47 1.80
N SER A 348 9.93 -14.55 0.97
CA SER A 348 9.87 -14.39 -0.49
C SER A 348 10.80 -15.42 -1.15
N ILE A 349 10.76 -15.59 -2.48
CA ILE A 349 11.67 -16.52 -3.18
C ILE A 349 13.16 -16.23 -3.00
N ILE A 350 13.52 -15.06 -2.46
CA ILE A 350 14.89 -14.68 -2.14
C ILE A 350 15.23 -14.81 -0.64
N SER A 351 14.37 -15.42 0.16
CA SER A 351 14.67 -15.84 1.54
C SER A 351 15.86 -16.80 1.56
N GLU A 352 16.79 -16.59 2.49
CA GLU A 352 18.02 -17.40 2.61
C GLU A 352 17.74 -18.89 2.87
N ASN A 353 16.68 -19.21 3.62
CA ASN A 353 16.32 -20.60 3.91
C ASN A 353 14.84 -20.72 4.36
N LYS A 354 13.93 -20.86 3.39
CA LYS A 354 12.49 -21.07 3.68
C LYS A 354 12.20 -22.32 4.50
N ASN A 355 12.98 -23.39 4.34
CA ASN A 355 12.75 -24.63 5.10
C ASN A 355 13.06 -24.46 6.59
N LEU A 356 14.10 -23.69 6.91
CA LEU A 356 14.50 -23.46 8.29
C LEU A 356 13.63 -22.39 8.97
N TYR A 357 13.42 -21.25 8.30
CA TYR A 357 12.78 -20.07 8.89
C TYR A 357 11.29 -19.91 8.55
N GLY A 358 10.77 -20.68 7.60
CA GLY A 358 9.34 -20.74 7.30
C GLY A 358 8.80 -19.55 6.52
N ASP A 359 7.50 -19.31 6.71
CA ASP A 359 6.70 -18.28 6.05
C ASP A 359 5.85 -17.53 7.08
N ILE A 360 6.47 -17.11 8.19
CA ILE A 360 5.78 -16.71 9.43
C ILE A 360 4.78 -15.57 9.22
N HIS A 361 5.17 -14.47 8.55
CA HIS A 361 4.29 -13.33 8.28
C HIS A 361 3.05 -13.76 7.48
N ASN A 362 3.25 -14.39 6.32
CA ASN A 362 2.15 -14.73 5.42
C ASN A 362 1.24 -15.81 6.03
N LEU A 363 1.82 -16.82 6.69
CA LEU A 363 1.02 -17.88 7.31
C LEU A 363 0.33 -17.44 8.60
N GLY A 364 0.83 -16.43 9.30
CA GLY A 364 0.06 -15.76 10.35
C GLY A 364 -1.17 -15.03 9.80
N HIS A 365 -1.04 -14.34 8.66
CA HIS A 365 -2.19 -13.81 7.92
C HIS A 365 -3.20 -14.92 7.58
N VAL A 366 -2.75 -16.04 7.03
CA VAL A 366 -3.62 -17.19 6.70
C VAL A 366 -4.30 -17.78 7.94
N ALA A 367 -3.57 -17.96 9.04
CA ALA A 367 -4.10 -18.54 10.27
C ALA A 367 -5.22 -17.67 10.87
N ILE A 368 -5.03 -16.35 10.87
CA ILE A 368 -6.06 -15.39 11.31
C ILE A 368 -7.22 -15.38 10.31
N ALA A 369 -6.93 -15.35 9.00
CA ALA A 369 -7.96 -15.19 7.98
C ALA A 369 -8.95 -16.37 7.94
N LEU A 370 -8.47 -17.57 8.25
CA LEU A 370 -9.23 -18.83 8.22
C LEU A 370 -9.68 -19.31 9.61
N CYS A 371 -9.48 -18.53 10.67
CA CYS A 371 -9.80 -18.98 12.03
C CYS A 371 -11.28 -19.40 12.23
N HIS A 372 -12.18 -18.91 11.37
CA HIS A 372 -13.60 -19.27 11.37
C HIS A 372 -13.92 -20.60 10.67
N ASP A 373 -13.07 -21.08 9.76
CA ASP A 373 -13.22 -22.37 9.05
C ASP A 373 -11.86 -23.01 8.69
N PRO A 374 -11.05 -23.41 9.67
CA PRO A 374 -9.65 -23.82 9.45
C PRO A 374 -9.51 -25.18 8.76
N GLU A 375 -10.58 -25.96 8.68
CA GLU A 375 -10.62 -27.32 8.10
C GLU A 375 -11.51 -27.40 6.85
N ASN A 376 -12.00 -26.25 6.34
CA ASN A 376 -12.94 -26.19 5.21
C ASN A 376 -14.23 -27.00 5.42
N LYS A 377 -14.73 -27.07 6.66
CA LYS A 377 -15.96 -27.80 7.02
C LYS A 377 -17.21 -27.07 6.55
N ASN A 378 -17.14 -25.74 6.50
CA ASN A 378 -18.27 -24.88 6.16
C ASN A 378 -18.18 -24.36 4.72
N LEU A 379 -17.15 -24.76 3.97
CA LEU A 379 -16.87 -24.27 2.61
C LEU A 379 -16.76 -22.74 2.57
N GLU A 380 -16.28 -22.15 3.66
CA GLU A 380 -16.03 -20.72 3.75
C GLU A 380 -14.66 -20.39 3.18
N THR A 381 -14.54 -19.16 2.70
CA THR A 381 -13.30 -18.59 2.17
C THR A 381 -12.51 -17.87 3.27
N PHE A 382 -11.36 -17.27 2.96
CA PHE A 382 -10.63 -16.45 3.92
C PHE A 382 -11.31 -15.10 4.19
N SER A 383 -11.18 -14.57 5.41
CA SER A 383 -11.62 -13.21 5.76
C SER A 383 -10.63 -12.15 5.25
N VAL A 384 -10.88 -10.87 5.53
CA VAL A 384 -10.09 -9.72 5.02
C VAL A 384 -8.58 -9.80 5.32
N MET A 385 -8.18 -10.47 6.41
CA MET A 385 -6.76 -10.71 6.70
C MET A 385 -6.06 -11.57 5.63
N GLY A 386 -6.83 -12.26 4.79
CA GLY A 386 -6.36 -13.09 3.67
C GLY A 386 -6.13 -12.32 2.37
N ASP A 387 -6.28 -10.99 2.32
CA ASP A 387 -6.04 -10.23 1.09
C ASP A 387 -5.35 -8.89 1.39
N THR A 388 -4.27 -8.59 0.66
CA THR A 388 -3.48 -7.36 0.85
C THR A 388 -4.31 -6.09 0.60
N ALA A 389 -5.33 -6.11 -0.26
CA ALA A 389 -6.19 -4.94 -0.46
C ALA A 389 -7.17 -4.67 0.69
N THR A 390 -7.33 -5.62 1.63
CA THR A 390 -8.36 -5.52 2.68
C THR A 390 -7.84 -5.76 4.10
N ALA A 391 -6.64 -6.33 4.26
CA ALA A 391 -6.12 -6.75 5.56
C ALA A 391 -6.01 -5.60 6.56
N MET A 392 -5.60 -4.40 6.12
CA MET A 392 -5.46 -3.22 7.00
C MET A 392 -6.78 -2.77 7.64
N ARG A 393 -7.93 -3.25 7.14
CA ARG A 393 -9.25 -2.92 7.69
C ARG A 393 -9.50 -3.58 9.06
N ASP A 394 -8.95 -4.77 9.29
CA ASP A 394 -9.15 -5.51 10.55
C ASP A 394 -8.19 -4.97 11.64
N PRO A 395 -8.69 -4.59 12.85
CA PRO A 395 -7.85 -4.22 13.98
C PRO A 395 -6.72 -5.22 14.30
N ILE A 396 -6.93 -6.52 14.02
CA ILE A 396 -5.93 -7.57 14.29
C ILE A 396 -4.71 -7.46 13.39
N PHE A 397 -4.82 -6.83 12.21
CA PHE A 397 -3.69 -6.56 11.31
C PHE A 397 -2.58 -5.86 12.08
N TYR A 398 -2.94 -4.81 12.82
CA TYR A 398 -1.98 -4.01 13.57
C TYR A 398 -1.39 -4.78 14.75
N ARG A 399 -2.15 -5.68 15.37
CA ARG A 399 -1.62 -6.54 16.46
C ARG A 399 -0.64 -7.58 15.95
N TRP A 400 -0.95 -8.18 14.79
CA TRP A 400 -0.06 -9.11 14.09
C TRP A 400 1.22 -8.40 13.63
N HIS A 401 1.08 -7.27 12.95
CA HIS A 401 2.22 -6.47 12.49
C HIS A 401 3.03 -5.90 13.65
N ALA A 402 2.43 -5.59 14.81
CA ALA A 402 3.20 -5.21 16.00
C ALA A 402 4.05 -6.36 16.56
N PHE A 403 3.64 -7.63 16.39
CA PHE A 403 4.52 -8.78 16.67
C PHE A 403 5.61 -8.91 15.60
N ILE A 404 5.29 -8.71 14.32
CA ILE A 404 6.28 -8.77 13.23
C ILE A 404 7.34 -7.66 13.37
N ASP A 405 6.94 -6.43 13.67
CA ASP A 405 7.84 -5.32 13.98
C ASP A 405 8.74 -5.67 15.17
N ASP A 406 8.23 -6.36 16.19
CA ASP A 406 9.04 -6.78 17.34
C ASP A 406 10.22 -7.67 16.96
N LEU A 407 10.04 -8.60 16.00
CA LEU A 407 11.14 -9.42 15.47
C LEU A 407 12.23 -8.51 14.86
N PHE A 408 11.84 -7.49 14.12
CA PHE A 408 12.78 -6.54 13.53
C PHE A 408 13.41 -5.62 14.58
N GLN A 409 12.65 -5.16 15.57
CA GLN A 409 13.16 -4.34 16.66
C GLN A 409 14.20 -5.12 17.49
N GLU A 410 14.01 -6.43 17.71
CA GLU A 410 15.02 -7.26 18.37
C GLU A 410 16.35 -7.26 17.61
N HIS A 411 16.34 -7.32 16.28
CA HIS A 411 17.56 -7.13 15.49
C HIS A 411 18.10 -5.70 15.58
N LYS A 412 17.26 -4.68 15.43
CA LYS A 412 17.69 -3.27 15.55
C LYS A 412 18.28 -2.96 16.93
N ASN A 413 17.89 -3.70 17.97
CA ASN A 413 18.44 -3.60 19.32
C ASN A 413 19.83 -4.22 19.47
N THR A 414 20.25 -5.15 18.59
CA THR A 414 21.61 -5.70 18.59
C THR A 414 22.63 -4.80 17.88
N LEU A 415 22.15 -3.87 17.04
CA LEU A 415 23.02 -2.99 16.26
C LEU A 415 23.77 -1.98 17.15
N PRO A 416 25.00 -1.60 16.77
CA PRO A 416 25.69 -0.47 17.38
C PRO A 416 24.85 0.81 17.29
N ARG A 417 24.75 1.50 18.43
CA ARG A 417 24.09 2.81 18.53
C ARG A 417 24.88 3.82 17.68
N TYR A 418 24.19 4.73 16.99
CA TYR A 418 24.86 5.78 16.25
C TYR A 418 25.73 6.64 17.17
N THR A 419 26.98 6.85 16.78
CA THR A 419 27.87 7.78 17.48
C THR A 419 27.48 9.22 17.21
N GLN A 420 28.01 10.16 18.00
CA GLN A 420 27.75 11.57 17.75
C GLN A 420 28.28 12.00 16.38
N GLU A 421 29.41 11.47 15.94
CA GLU A 421 30.05 11.78 14.66
C GLU A 421 29.23 11.25 13.47
N GLN A 422 28.56 10.10 13.62
CA GLN A 422 27.68 9.55 12.59
C GLN A 422 26.37 10.36 12.43
N LEU A 423 25.98 11.10 13.46
CA LEU A 423 24.77 11.93 13.49
C LEU A 423 25.06 13.40 13.15
N ASP A 424 26.25 13.89 13.51
CA ASP A 424 26.62 15.29 13.31
C ASP A 424 26.87 15.61 11.84
N PHE A 425 26.69 16.89 11.49
CA PHE A 425 27.11 17.44 10.21
C PHE A 425 28.01 18.66 10.47
N PRO A 426 29.31 18.46 10.71
CA PRO A 426 30.18 19.47 11.32
C PRO A 426 30.16 20.81 10.58
N GLY A 427 29.80 21.89 11.29
CA GLY A 427 29.67 23.24 10.74
C GLY A 427 28.26 23.60 10.24
N VAL A 428 27.31 22.67 10.23
CA VAL A 428 25.89 22.92 9.94
C VAL A 428 25.08 22.91 11.24
N ARG A 429 24.27 23.95 11.43
CA ARG A 429 23.39 24.10 12.59
C ARG A 429 21.98 24.47 12.15
N VAL A 430 20.98 23.73 12.60
CA VAL A 430 19.58 24.13 12.43
C VAL A 430 19.23 25.11 13.55
N LYS A 431 18.86 26.34 13.19
CA LYS A 431 18.61 27.45 14.13
C LYS A 431 17.16 27.49 14.57
N SER A 432 16.24 27.27 13.64
CA SER A 432 14.80 27.30 13.87
C SER A 432 14.07 26.44 12.84
N VAL A 433 12.91 25.96 13.25
CA VAL A 433 11.94 25.28 12.39
C VAL A 433 10.58 25.84 12.74
N GLU A 434 9.85 26.28 11.72
CA GLU A 434 8.48 26.77 11.87
C GLU A 434 7.56 26.07 10.87
N ILE A 435 6.36 25.71 11.30
CA ILE A 435 5.28 25.32 10.40
C ILE A 435 4.32 26.49 10.27
N SER A 436 3.97 26.82 9.02
CA SER A 436 2.93 27.79 8.70
C SER A 436 1.87 27.17 7.81
N GLY A 437 0.60 27.43 8.10
CA GLY A 437 -0.54 27.00 7.31
C GLY A 437 -1.52 28.15 7.17
N GLU A 438 -2.32 28.14 6.09
CA GLU A 438 -3.25 29.23 5.82
C GLU A 438 -4.28 29.37 6.96
N ASN A 439 -4.41 30.57 7.51
CA ASN A 439 -5.30 30.87 8.65
C ASN A 439 -5.04 30.03 9.91
N LEU A 440 -3.84 29.44 10.05
CA LEU A 440 -3.44 28.71 11.25
C LEU A 440 -2.44 29.53 12.08
N ARG A 441 -2.42 29.27 13.39
CA ARG A 441 -1.36 29.78 14.25
C ARG A 441 -0.02 29.11 13.88
N PRO A 442 1.13 29.77 14.05
CA PRO A 442 2.43 29.12 13.86
C PRO A 442 2.54 27.82 14.64
N ASN A 443 3.18 26.81 14.04
CA ASN A 443 3.37 25.48 14.62
C ASN A 443 2.06 24.75 14.96
N THR A 444 0.99 25.04 14.22
CA THR A 444 -0.30 24.33 14.30
C THR A 444 -0.59 23.67 12.97
N LEU A 445 -0.90 22.37 13.02
CA LEU A 445 -1.48 21.63 11.91
C LEU A 445 -2.98 21.50 12.16
N ALA A 446 -3.80 21.55 11.10
CA ALA A 446 -5.24 21.42 11.22
C ALA A 446 -5.76 20.34 10.29
N THR A 447 -6.65 19.50 10.82
CA THR A 447 -7.30 18.42 10.09
C THR A 447 -8.82 18.57 10.12
N TYR A 448 -9.51 17.92 9.19
CA TYR A 448 -10.96 17.96 9.04
C TYR A 448 -11.44 16.77 8.20
N TRP A 449 -12.76 16.61 8.06
CA TRP A 449 -13.32 15.63 7.13
C TRP A 449 -13.52 16.23 5.74
N GLN A 450 -13.19 15.47 4.70
CA GLN A 450 -13.51 15.79 3.32
C GLN A 450 -14.38 14.69 2.70
N LYS A 451 -15.40 15.08 1.93
CA LYS A 451 -16.14 14.18 1.04
C LYS A 451 -15.48 14.17 -0.34
N SER A 452 -15.28 13.00 -0.92
CA SER A 452 -14.75 12.86 -2.27
C SER A 452 -15.48 11.74 -3.02
N ASP A 453 -15.46 11.80 -4.34
CA ASP A 453 -16.20 10.89 -5.21
C ASP A 453 -15.23 9.96 -5.97
N VAL A 454 -15.57 8.68 -6.10
CA VAL A 454 -14.85 7.68 -6.90
C VAL A 454 -15.82 7.08 -7.91
N ASP A 455 -15.40 6.92 -9.16
CA ASP A 455 -16.23 6.32 -10.21
C ASP A 455 -16.18 4.78 -10.15
N LEU A 456 -17.34 4.15 -9.94
CA LEU A 456 -17.46 2.70 -9.86
C LEU A 456 -17.71 2.05 -11.23
N SER A 457 -17.91 2.86 -12.28
CA SER A 457 -18.31 2.36 -13.60
C SER A 457 -17.33 1.34 -14.19
N ARG A 458 -16.04 1.35 -13.86
CA ARG A 458 -15.12 0.33 -14.37
C ARG A 458 -15.34 -1.07 -13.76
N GLY A 459 -15.87 -1.15 -12.53
CA GLY A 459 -15.95 -2.39 -11.75
C GLY A 459 -17.35 -3.01 -11.63
N LEU A 460 -18.42 -2.33 -12.08
CA LEU A 460 -19.80 -2.83 -11.96
C LEU A 460 -20.27 -3.71 -13.14
N ASP A 461 -19.74 -4.91 -13.25
CA ASP A 461 -20.08 -5.85 -14.33
C ASP A 461 -21.58 -6.00 -14.62
N PHE A 462 -21.93 -6.08 -15.91
CA PHE A 462 -23.29 -6.30 -16.41
C PHE A 462 -24.30 -5.21 -15.99
N THR A 463 -23.83 -3.99 -15.78
CA THR A 463 -24.67 -2.80 -15.60
C THR A 463 -24.58 -1.89 -16.84
N PRO A 464 -25.63 -1.08 -17.11
CA PRO A 464 -25.57 -0.05 -18.14
C PRO A 464 -24.34 0.85 -17.98
N ARG A 465 -23.79 1.32 -19.11
CA ARG A 465 -22.61 2.21 -19.13
C ARG A 465 -22.95 3.60 -18.58
N GLY A 466 -21.91 4.43 -18.48
CA GLY A 466 -21.95 5.77 -17.90
C GLY A 466 -21.49 5.77 -16.44
N SER A 467 -20.96 6.91 -16.00
CA SER A 467 -20.41 7.10 -14.66
C SER A 467 -21.44 6.84 -13.57
N VAL A 468 -20.98 6.27 -12.47
CA VAL A 468 -21.75 6.11 -11.22
C VAL A 468 -20.77 6.27 -10.08
N TYR A 469 -21.01 7.29 -9.27
CA TYR A 469 -20.04 7.73 -8.27
C TYR A 469 -20.41 7.20 -6.90
N ALA A 470 -19.40 6.77 -6.13
CA ALA A 470 -19.50 6.60 -4.69
C ALA A 470 -18.86 7.79 -3.99
N ARG A 471 -19.60 8.40 -3.06
CA ARG A 471 -19.13 9.50 -2.24
C ARG A 471 -18.71 8.98 -0.87
N PHE A 472 -17.43 9.10 -0.54
CA PHE A 472 -16.90 8.67 0.75
C PHE A 472 -16.34 9.84 1.55
N THR A 473 -16.32 9.72 2.87
CA THR A 473 -15.74 10.72 3.77
C THR A 473 -14.39 10.22 4.30
N HIS A 474 -13.34 11.02 4.13
CA HIS A 474 -11.99 10.69 4.58
C HIS A 474 -11.34 11.86 5.34
N LEU A 475 -10.29 11.56 6.12
CA LEU A 475 -9.52 12.60 6.80
C LEU A 475 -8.81 13.48 5.76
N GLN A 476 -8.63 14.75 6.09
CA GLN A 476 -7.87 15.70 5.29
C GLN A 476 -7.13 16.67 6.21
N HIS A 477 -6.06 17.29 5.73
CA HIS A 477 -5.37 18.38 6.42
C HIS A 477 -5.36 19.69 5.61
N VAL A 478 -5.17 20.80 6.31
CA VAL A 478 -4.91 22.10 5.67
C VAL A 478 -3.48 22.06 5.10
N PRO A 479 -3.23 22.49 3.86
CA PRO A 479 -1.88 22.60 3.32
C PRO A 479 -0.98 23.49 4.18
N PHE A 480 0.30 23.12 4.31
CA PHE A 480 1.24 23.84 5.16
C PHE A 480 2.65 23.85 4.56
N THR A 481 3.50 24.74 5.06
CA THR A 481 4.89 24.91 4.65
C THR A 481 5.81 24.83 5.86
N TYR A 482 6.86 24.01 5.76
CA TYR A 482 8.01 24.05 6.66
C TYR A 482 8.93 25.20 6.28
N LYS A 483 9.30 26.03 7.25
CA LYS A 483 10.37 27.01 7.12
C LYS A 483 11.50 26.63 8.06
N ILE A 484 12.67 26.30 7.50
CA ILE A 484 13.82 25.78 8.23
C ILE A 484 14.99 26.73 8.04
N GLU A 485 15.51 27.29 9.13
CA GLU A 485 16.69 28.15 9.10
C GLU A 485 17.94 27.35 9.45
N VAL A 486 18.89 27.30 8.52
CA VAL A 486 20.11 26.51 8.64
C VAL A 486 21.33 27.41 8.46
N GLU A 487 22.20 27.43 9.47
CA GLU A 487 23.50 28.07 9.42
C GLU A 487 24.56 27.06 8.96
N ASN A 488 25.26 27.36 7.87
CA ASN A 488 26.43 26.61 7.41
C ASN A 488 27.69 27.48 7.57
N ASN A 489 28.51 27.18 8.57
CA ASN A 489 29.77 27.87 8.85
C ASN A 489 30.95 27.37 8.00
N GLY A 490 30.70 26.42 7.08
CA GLY A 490 31.69 25.89 6.14
C GLY A 490 31.49 26.39 4.70
N GLN A 491 32.12 25.67 3.76
CA GLN A 491 31.93 25.88 2.32
C GLN A 491 30.53 25.41 1.87
N PRO A 492 30.03 25.90 0.71
CA PRO A 492 28.77 25.41 0.16
C PRO A 492 28.82 23.91 -0.07
N ARG A 493 27.80 23.18 0.41
CA ARG A 493 27.77 21.71 0.35
C ARG A 493 26.35 21.18 0.42
N PRO A 494 26.07 20.02 -0.18
CA PRO A 494 24.74 19.41 -0.12
C PRO A 494 24.46 18.81 1.27
N GLY A 495 23.20 18.83 1.68
CA GLY A 495 22.69 18.12 2.85
C GLY A 495 21.36 17.43 2.52
N THR A 496 20.96 16.49 3.37
CA THR A 496 19.65 15.83 3.29
C THR A 496 18.81 16.31 4.47
N VAL A 497 17.69 16.95 4.19
CA VAL A 497 16.69 17.31 5.21
C VAL A 497 15.82 16.09 5.48
N ARG A 498 15.68 15.72 6.75
CA ARG A 498 14.84 14.61 7.23
C ARG A 498 13.85 15.16 8.26
N ILE A 499 12.56 14.95 8.05
CA ILE A 499 11.49 15.48 8.90
C ILE A 499 10.68 14.33 9.45
N PHE A 500 10.52 14.29 10.78
CA PHE A 500 9.70 13.31 11.47
C PHE A 500 8.74 13.98 12.46
N LEU A 501 7.63 13.31 12.77
CA LEU A 501 6.65 13.73 13.74
C LEU A 501 6.36 12.60 14.73
N SER A 502 6.28 12.90 16.02
CA SER A 502 5.98 11.91 17.06
C SER A 502 5.04 12.49 18.12
N PRO A 503 4.10 11.70 18.68
CA PRO A 503 3.33 12.11 19.85
C PRO A 503 4.27 12.44 21.03
N LYS A 504 3.93 13.47 21.80
CA LYS A 504 4.75 13.90 22.95
C LYS A 504 4.53 13.06 24.20
N TYR A 505 3.31 12.54 24.37
CA TYR A 505 2.86 11.83 25.57
C TYR A 505 2.33 10.43 25.23
N ASP A 506 2.45 9.52 26.20
CA ASP A 506 1.88 8.18 26.14
C ASP A 506 0.36 8.18 26.37
N GLU A 507 -0.23 6.98 26.36
CA GLU A 507 -1.65 6.75 26.64
C GLU A 507 -2.15 7.22 28.02
N ARG A 508 -1.25 7.59 28.94
CA ARG A 508 -1.56 8.15 30.28
C ARG A 508 -1.37 9.66 30.33
N GLY A 509 -0.97 10.30 29.23
CA GLY A 509 -0.62 11.71 29.20
C GLY A 509 0.75 12.01 29.82
N LEU A 510 1.62 11.01 29.98
CA LEU A 510 2.96 11.17 30.56
C LEU A 510 4.03 11.24 29.47
N PRO A 511 5.14 11.98 29.68
CA PRO A 511 6.26 11.97 28.75
C PRO A 511 6.82 10.56 28.56
N MET A 512 7.09 10.19 27.31
CA MET A 512 7.69 8.89 26.99
C MET A 512 9.20 8.90 27.21
N LEU A 513 9.76 7.74 27.55
CA LEU A 513 11.20 7.53 27.45
C LEU A 513 11.60 7.56 25.98
N PHE A 514 12.72 8.20 25.65
CA PHE A 514 13.11 8.37 24.25
C PHE A 514 13.35 7.04 23.52
N ARG A 515 13.84 6.01 24.23
CA ARG A 515 13.98 4.64 23.70
C ARG A 515 12.68 4.02 23.21
N ASP A 516 11.55 4.44 23.77
CA ASP A 516 10.21 3.95 23.41
C ASP A 516 9.59 4.89 22.37
N GLN A 517 9.75 6.21 22.55
CA GLN A 517 9.27 7.24 21.63
C GLN A 517 9.91 7.14 20.24
N LYS A 518 11.16 6.64 20.13
CA LYS A 518 11.88 6.48 18.84
C LYS A 518 11.04 5.73 17.80
N ASN A 519 10.29 4.72 18.25
CA ASN A 519 9.47 3.86 17.38
C ASN A 519 8.17 4.53 16.93
N LEU A 520 7.84 5.70 17.47
CA LEU A 520 6.66 6.49 17.13
C LEU A 520 6.99 7.71 16.26
N PHE A 521 8.25 7.91 15.89
CA PHE A 521 8.62 8.92 14.90
C PHE A 521 8.21 8.47 13.51
N VAL A 522 7.21 9.17 12.98
CA VAL A 522 6.66 8.99 11.65
C VAL A 522 7.40 9.92 10.69
N GLU A 523 7.96 9.37 9.60
CA GLU A 523 8.59 10.17 8.55
C GLU A 523 7.53 11.01 7.83
N MET A 524 7.81 12.32 7.73
CA MET A 524 6.92 13.31 7.12
C MET A 524 7.46 13.81 5.78
N ASP A 525 8.78 13.90 5.63
CA ASP A 525 9.45 14.28 4.38
C ASP A 525 10.95 13.96 4.44
N ARG A 526 11.55 13.73 3.28
CA ARG A 526 13.01 13.60 3.11
C ARG A 526 13.43 14.15 1.75
N PHE A 527 14.36 15.10 1.73
CA PHE A 527 14.79 15.72 0.47
C PHE A 527 16.20 16.31 0.54
N LYS A 528 16.83 16.44 -0.63
CA LYS A 528 18.16 17.06 -0.77
C LYS A 528 18.05 18.58 -0.80
N VAL A 529 19.00 19.26 -0.16
CA VAL A 529 19.20 20.72 -0.24
C VAL A 529 20.66 21.06 -0.51
N ASN A 530 20.92 22.13 -1.27
CA ASN A 530 22.26 22.67 -1.45
C ASN A 530 22.46 23.87 -0.50
N LEU A 531 23.23 23.68 0.57
CA LEU A 531 23.47 24.72 1.57
C LEU A 531 24.55 25.68 1.09
N LYS A 532 24.24 26.96 1.01
CA LYS A 532 25.22 28.05 0.83
C LYS A 532 25.94 28.31 2.15
N SER A 533 27.11 28.95 2.11
CA SER A 533 27.76 29.43 3.33
C SER A 533 26.89 30.49 4.03
N LYS A 534 27.01 30.56 5.36
CA LYS A 534 26.18 31.38 6.26
C LYS A 534 24.73 30.86 6.35
N MET A 535 23.77 31.78 6.45
CA MET A 535 22.37 31.45 6.68
C MET A 535 21.66 31.00 5.40
N ASN A 536 20.85 29.96 5.53
CA ASN A 536 19.95 29.43 4.51
C ASN A 536 18.54 29.40 5.09
N ILE A 537 17.55 29.84 4.31
CA ILE A 537 16.13 29.68 4.62
C ILE A 537 15.61 28.67 3.61
N ILE A 538 15.13 27.54 4.12
CA ILE A 538 14.58 26.45 3.31
C ILE A 538 13.08 26.46 3.52
N GLU A 539 12.33 26.62 2.44
CA GLU A 539 10.87 26.51 2.44
C GLU A 539 10.46 25.25 1.70
N ARG A 540 9.63 24.43 2.35
CA ARG A 540 9.18 23.14 1.82
C ARG A 540 7.69 22.98 2.07
N LYS A 541 6.90 22.92 1.00
CA LYS A 541 5.46 22.69 1.07
C LYS A 541 5.15 21.22 1.37
N SER A 542 4.01 20.98 2.02
CA SER A 542 3.54 19.63 2.37
C SER A 542 3.25 18.77 1.15
N ASP A 543 2.74 19.35 0.06
CA ASP A 543 2.39 18.68 -1.20
C ASP A 543 3.59 18.09 -1.96
N LEU A 544 4.81 18.49 -1.59
CA LEU A 544 6.03 17.95 -2.15
C LEU A 544 6.59 16.77 -1.34
N SER A 545 5.93 16.35 -0.25
CA SER A 545 6.42 15.30 0.65
C SER A 545 6.79 14.03 -0.10
N THR A 546 8.00 13.52 0.16
CA THR A 546 8.51 12.27 -0.46
C THR A 546 7.90 10.99 0.12
N VAL A 547 6.93 11.13 1.01
CA VAL A 547 6.17 10.04 1.63
C VAL A 547 4.87 9.77 0.86
N THR A 548 4.30 10.80 0.23
CA THR A 548 2.90 10.77 -0.21
C THR A 548 2.71 10.89 -1.72
N ILE A 549 1.57 10.41 -2.20
CA ILE A 549 1.05 10.72 -3.54
C ILE A 549 -0.21 11.59 -3.46
N PRO A 550 -0.44 12.50 -4.42
CA PRO A 550 -1.63 13.33 -4.48
C PRO A 550 -2.94 12.52 -4.51
N PHE A 551 -4.04 13.15 -4.07
CA PHE A 551 -5.38 12.54 -4.07
C PHE A 551 -5.77 12.03 -5.46
N GLU A 552 -5.53 12.84 -6.48
CA GLU A 552 -5.87 12.47 -7.85
C GLU A 552 -5.05 11.25 -8.29
N ARG A 553 -3.79 11.08 -7.88
CA ARG A 553 -3.04 9.84 -8.17
C ARG A 553 -3.64 8.60 -7.50
N THR A 554 -4.35 8.77 -6.39
CA THR A 554 -4.97 7.67 -5.63
C THR A 554 -6.34 7.27 -6.20
N PHE A 555 -7.13 8.24 -6.68
CA PHE A 555 -8.55 8.07 -7.01
C PHE A 555 -8.96 8.56 -8.42
N ARG A 556 -8.01 8.78 -9.34
CA ARG A 556 -8.28 9.26 -10.71
C ARG A 556 -9.06 8.24 -11.55
N ASN A 557 -10.09 8.75 -12.23
CA ASN A 557 -10.56 8.17 -13.49
C ASN A 557 -9.59 8.58 -14.62
N LEU A 558 -8.89 7.59 -15.19
CA LEU A 558 -7.88 7.78 -16.24
C LEU A 558 -8.45 8.29 -17.58
N ASP A 559 -9.76 8.18 -17.79
CA ASP A 559 -10.40 8.49 -19.08
C ASP A 559 -10.82 9.97 -19.18
N ALA A 560 -11.07 10.66 -18.06
CA ALA A 560 -11.65 12.02 -18.06
C ALA A 560 -10.64 13.17 -17.92
N ASN A 561 -9.42 12.92 -17.43
CA ASN A 561 -8.50 13.99 -16.98
C ASN A 561 -7.11 13.99 -17.65
N ARG A 562 -6.93 13.25 -18.75
CA ARG A 562 -5.63 13.17 -19.42
C ARG A 562 -5.27 14.53 -20.07
N PRO A 563 -4.16 15.19 -19.68
CA PRO A 563 -3.67 16.35 -20.43
C PRO A 563 -3.27 15.92 -21.85
N ASP A 564 -3.35 16.84 -22.81
CA ASP A 564 -2.95 16.57 -24.21
C ASP A 564 -1.56 15.91 -24.29
N GLU A 565 -1.45 14.88 -25.14
CA GLU A 565 -0.20 14.14 -25.34
C GLU A 565 0.95 15.08 -25.75
N GLY A 566 2.12 14.96 -25.10
CA GLY A 566 3.32 15.74 -25.42
C GLY A 566 3.59 16.96 -24.53
N THR A 567 2.83 17.16 -23.44
CA THR A 567 3.15 18.19 -22.42
C THR A 567 3.99 17.60 -21.27
N THR A 568 4.86 18.42 -20.65
CA THR A 568 5.58 18.06 -19.42
C THR A 568 4.65 17.69 -18.25
N HIS A 569 3.40 18.18 -18.28
CA HIS A 569 2.35 17.77 -17.34
C HIS A 569 1.83 16.35 -17.62
N ALA A 570 1.76 15.89 -18.88
CA ALA A 570 1.37 14.52 -19.23
C ALA A 570 2.38 13.48 -18.72
N ASP A 571 3.68 13.80 -18.74
CA ASP A 571 4.73 12.93 -18.20
C ASP A 571 4.73 12.86 -16.66
N GLN A 572 4.29 13.93 -15.97
CA GLN A 572 4.03 13.94 -14.52
C GLN A 572 2.65 13.37 -14.13
N PHE A 573 1.72 13.32 -15.09
CA PHE A 573 0.35 12.85 -14.93
C PHE A 573 0.26 11.33 -15.05
N ASN A 574 1.07 10.76 -15.94
CA ASN A 574 1.33 9.33 -15.96
C ASN A 574 2.24 8.98 -14.77
N PHE A 575 2.04 7.81 -14.17
CA PHE A 575 3.01 7.07 -13.35
C PHE A 575 2.89 7.05 -11.81
N CYS A 576 2.89 5.79 -11.31
CA CYS A 576 3.05 5.23 -9.96
C CYS A 576 1.94 5.41 -8.92
N GLY A 577 1.18 4.33 -8.69
CA GLY A 577 0.16 4.23 -7.64
C GLY A 577 0.68 3.82 -6.26
N CYS A 578 1.97 3.49 -6.11
CA CYS A 578 2.56 3.24 -4.79
C CYS A 578 2.92 4.58 -4.13
N GLY A 579 2.28 4.88 -3.01
CA GLY A 579 2.67 5.93 -2.07
C GLY A 579 1.59 6.16 -1.03
N TRP A 580 1.95 6.74 0.12
CA TRP A 580 0.97 7.03 1.16
C TRP A 580 -0.03 8.09 0.66
N PRO A 581 -1.34 7.99 0.95
CA PRO A 581 -2.28 9.03 0.50
C PRO A 581 -1.97 10.38 1.15
N HIS A 582 -1.86 11.45 0.35
CA HIS A 582 -1.52 12.78 0.86
C HIS A 582 -2.47 13.27 1.95
N HIS A 583 -3.76 12.98 1.83
CA HIS A 583 -4.77 13.37 2.82
C HIS A 583 -4.59 12.70 4.20
N MET A 584 -3.73 11.68 4.29
CA MET A 584 -3.33 11.01 5.53
C MET A 584 -1.90 11.35 5.97
N LEU A 585 -1.26 12.38 5.40
CA LEU A 585 0.09 12.79 5.80
C LEU A 585 0.16 13.14 7.29
N VAL A 586 -0.84 13.85 7.79
CA VAL A 586 -0.93 14.35 9.17
C VAL A 586 -1.91 13.47 9.97
N PRO A 587 -1.53 13.01 11.18
CA PRO A 587 -2.45 12.30 12.07
C PRO A 587 -3.73 13.11 12.36
N LYS A 588 -4.84 12.48 12.72
CA LYS A 588 -6.10 13.20 12.97
C LYS A 588 -5.96 14.30 14.01
N GLY A 589 -5.25 14.07 15.11
CA GLY A 589 -5.17 15.01 16.23
C GLY A 589 -6.46 15.06 17.07
N SER A 590 -6.62 16.13 17.84
CA SER A 590 -7.74 16.31 18.77
C SER A 590 -8.32 17.72 18.68
N ALA A 591 -9.56 17.93 19.15
CA ALA A 591 -10.20 19.24 19.12
C ALA A 591 -9.44 20.29 19.95
N ASP A 592 -8.82 19.88 21.05
CA ASP A 592 -8.05 20.75 21.94
C ASP A 592 -6.60 20.99 21.45
N GLY A 593 -6.18 20.31 20.39
CA GLY A 593 -4.81 20.31 19.87
C GLY A 593 -3.98 19.16 20.47
N PHE A 594 -3.73 18.14 19.65
CA PHE A 594 -2.94 16.99 20.05
C PHE A 594 -1.44 17.35 20.02
N PRO A 595 -0.71 17.22 21.15
CA PRO A 595 0.67 17.67 21.25
C PRO A 595 1.65 16.67 20.63
N CYS A 596 2.39 17.15 19.63
CA CYS A 596 3.46 16.41 18.96
C CYS A 596 4.79 17.14 19.04
N THR A 597 5.86 16.38 18.82
CA THR A 597 7.19 16.91 18.58
C THR A 597 7.53 16.69 17.11
N LEU A 598 7.71 17.79 16.38
CA LEU A 598 8.32 17.78 15.06
C LEU A 598 9.83 17.75 15.23
N PHE A 599 10.50 16.86 14.52
CA PHE A 599 11.95 16.74 14.49
C PHE A 599 12.46 16.99 13.08
N VAL A 600 13.49 17.82 12.96
CA VAL A 600 14.20 18.08 11.70
C VAL A 600 15.67 17.82 11.90
N MET A 601 16.27 17.09 10.96
CA MET A 601 17.71 16.86 10.87
C MET A 601 18.20 17.26 9.48
N VAL A 602 19.38 17.87 9.41
CA VAL A 602 20.13 18.03 8.15
C VAL A 602 21.37 17.15 8.22
N SER A 603 21.34 16.00 7.56
CA SER A 603 22.47 15.07 7.47
C SER A 603 23.40 15.38 6.30
N ASP A 604 24.63 14.91 6.38
CA ASP A 604 25.64 15.06 5.34
C ASP A 604 25.28 14.23 4.10
N TYR A 605 24.95 14.90 2.99
CA TYR A 605 24.55 14.24 1.76
C TYR A 605 25.65 13.34 1.18
N GLU A 606 26.93 13.64 1.44
CA GLU A 606 28.03 12.81 0.96
C GLU A 606 28.06 11.42 1.61
N GLN A 607 27.50 11.30 2.81
CA GLN A 607 27.33 10.03 3.51
C GLN A 607 26.00 9.33 3.19
N ASP A 608 25.01 10.10 2.73
CA ASP A 608 23.67 9.62 2.43
C ASP A 608 23.51 9.18 0.97
N LYS A 609 24.29 9.76 0.04
CA LYS A 609 24.18 9.46 -1.38
C LYS A 609 24.55 8.01 -1.68
N VAL A 610 23.80 7.42 -2.60
CA VAL A 610 24.09 6.10 -3.17
C VAL A 610 25.07 6.22 -4.34
N SER A 611 25.90 5.20 -4.54
CA SER A 611 26.84 5.14 -5.65
C SER A 611 26.11 4.81 -6.97
N GLY A 612 26.27 5.65 -7.98
CA GLY A 612 25.62 5.51 -9.29
C GLY A 612 24.68 6.67 -9.60
N SER A 613 24.14 6.71 -10.83
CA SER A 613 23.07 7.65 -11.16
C SER A 613 21.75 7.08 -10.65
N VAL A 614 21.09 7.78 -9.72
CA VAL A 614 19.68 7.54 -9.41
C VAL A 614 18.89 7.91 -10.65
N THR A 615 18.63 6.91 -11.48
CA THR A 615 17.81 7.02 -12.69
C THR A 615 16.51 6.28 -12.42
N GLY A 616 15.39 6.93 -12.66
CA GLY A 616 14.07 6.33 -12.49
C GLY A 616 12.98 7.39 -12.66
N THR A 617 11.78 6.93 -12.99
CA THR A 617 10.56 7.74 -12.90
C THR A 617 9.90 7.48 -11.55
N CYS A 618 8.97 8.35 -11.13
CA CYS A 618 8.24 8.24 -9.86
C CYS A 618 9.06 8.40 -8.58
N ASP A 619 9.84 9.46 -8.47
CA ASP A 619 10.60 9.78 -7.26
C ASP A 619 9.79 10.52 -6.18
N ASP A 620 8.52 10.83 -6.43
CA ASP A 620 7.70 11.62 -5.50
C ASP A 620 7.34 10.90 -4.19
N ALA A 621 7.31 9.56 -4.15
CA ALA A 621 6.89 8.79 -2.96
C ALA A 621 7.93 7.73 -2.52
N PHE A 622 9.21 8.01 -2.76
CA PHE A 622 10.26 7.02 -2.56
C PHE A 622 10.42 6.53 -1.12
N ALA A 623 9.91 7.27 -0.11
CA ALA A 623 10.14 6.93 1.30
C ALA A 623 9.66 5.51 1.62
N TYR A 624 8.46 5.15 1.14
CA TYR A 624 7.85 3.83 1.34
C TYR A 624 7.87 2.94 0.09
N CYS A 625 8.12 3.50 -1.10
CA CYS A 625 8.02 2.78 -2.37
C CYS A 625 9.33 2.66 -3.14
N GLY A 626 10.44 3.22 -2.63
CA GLY A 626 11.70 3.30 -3.37
C GLY A 626 11.55 4.03 -4.71
N ILE A 627 12.48 3.82 -5.62
CA ILE A 627 12.39 4.31 -7.00
C ILE A 627 12.33 3.11 -7.93
N ARG A 628 11.38 3.13 -8.87
CA ARG A 628 11.18 2.05 -9.83
C ARG A 628 12.44 1.82 -10.65
N ASP A 629 12.84 0.55 -10.77
CA ASP A 629 14.03 0.08 -11.50
C ASP A 629 15.34 0.79 -11.10
N SER A 630 15.40 1.28 -9.86
CA SER A 630 16.55 1.98 -9.31
C SER A 630 16.87 1.48 -7.90
N VAL A 631 18.00 1.94 -7.37
CA VAL A 631 18.35 1.74 -5.96
C VAL A 631 17.53 2.69 -5.08
N TYR A 632 17.32 2.32 -3.82
CA TYR A 632 16.70 3.20 -2.84
C TYR A 632 17.56 4.47 -2.67
N PRO A 633 17.01 5.69 -2.79
CA PRO A 633 17.79 6.93 -2.95
C PRO A 633 18.43 7.45 -1.65
N ASP A 634 18.70 6.57 -0.69
CA ASP A 634 19.35 6.89 0.58
C ASP A 634 20.14 5.68 1.08
N LYS A 635 21.45 5.85 1.25
CA LYS A 635 22.36 4.81 1.74
C LYS A 635 22.12 4.49 3.22
N ARG A 636 21.55 5.41 3.99
CA ARG A 636 21.26 5.19 5.43
C ARG A 636 20.22 4.08 5.61
N SER A 637 20.22 3.50 6.81
CA SER A 637 19.13 2.59 7.22
C SER A 637 17.79 3.33 7.15
N MET A 638 16.76 2.67 6.65
CA MET A 638 15.43 3.27 6.58
C MET A 638 14.92 3.54 8.01
N GLY A 639 14.47 4.77 8.26
CA GLY A 639 14.15 5.27 9.60
C GLY A 639 15.29 6.00 10.32
N PHE A 640 16.45 6.19 9.68
CA PHE A 640 17.53 6.99 10.24
C PHE A 640 17.04 8.43 10.59
N PRO A 641 17.30 8.94 11.80
CA PRO A 641 18.22 8.41 12.81
C PRO A 641 17.57 7.62 13.96
N PHE A 642 16.29 7.24 13.86
CA PHE A 642 15.50 6.63 14.93
C PHE A 642 15.37 5.11 14.85
N ASP A 643 15.87 4.50 13.77
CA ASP A 643 15.82 3.04 13.59
C ASP A 643 16.63 2.28 14.64
N ARG A 644 17.62 2.90 15.28
CA ARG A 644 18.46 2.29 16.32
C ARG A 644 18.22 2.85 17.71
N GLN A 645 18.65 2.10 18.72
CA GLN A 645 18.62 2.56 20.10
C GLN A 645 19.44 3.85 20.31
N PRO A 646 18.97 4.78 21.16
CA PRO A 646 19.70 6.00 21.47
C PRO A 646 21.08 5.71 22.07
N ARG A 647 22.07 6.58 21.78
CA ARG A 647 23.42 6.50 22.37
C ARG A 647 23.39 6.50 23.90
N THR A 648 24.37 5.86 24.52
CA THR A 648 24.47 5.79 26.00
C THR A 648 24.47 7.20 26.59
N GLY A 649 23.61 7.43 27.60
CA GLY A 649 23.44 8.74 28.23
C GLY A 649 22.40 9.67 27.57
N ALA A 650 21.94 9.37 26.35
CA ALA A 650 20.85 10.08 25.68
C ALA A 650 19.48 9.50 26.04
N GLY A 651 19.12 9.60 27.34
CA GLY A 651 17.83 9.10 27.84
C GLY A 651 16.60 9.92 27.39
N ASP A 652 16.83 11.11 26.85
CA ASP A 652 15.81 12.01 26.32
C ASP A 652 16.25 12.55 24.94
N LEU A 653 15.27 13.05 24.17
CA LEU A 653 15.51 13.57 22.82
C LEU A 653 16.49 14.74 22.82
N LYS A 654 16.44 15.62 23.83
CA LYS A 654 17.32 16.80 23.95
C LYS A 654 18.80 16.40 24.02
N ARG A 655 19.12 15.33 24.76
CA ARG A 655 20.47 14.76 24.87
C ARG A 655 20.89 13.98 23.64
N PHE A 656 19.93 13.52 22.82
CA PHE A 656 20.20 12.88 21.54
C PHE A 656 20.55 13.88 20.43
N MET A 657 20.08 15.12 20.53
CA MET A 657 20.33 16.16 19.51
C MET A 657 21.83 16.41 19.26
N THR A 658 22.15 16.69 18.01
CA THR A 658 23.40 17.31 17.53
C THR A 658 23.08 18.69 16.94
N PRO A 659 24.07 19.58 16.69
CA PRO A 659 23.81 20.94 16.19
C PRO A 659 22.98 21.01 14.90
N ASN A 660 23.09 20.01 14.03
CA ASN A 660 22.35 19.87 12.77
C ASN A 660 20.93 19.30 12.95
N MET A 661 20.43 19.20 14.17
CA MET A 661 19.07 18.77 14.50
C MET A 661 18.31 19.87 15.24
N PHE A 662 17.00 19.92 15.06
CA PHE A 662 16.09 20.79 15.80
C PHE A 662 14.76 20.09 16.10
N THR A 663 14.14 20.43 17.23
CA THR A 663 12.81 19.96 17.60
C THR A 663 11.88 21.14 17.79
N GLN A 664 10.68 21.05 17.24
CA GLN A 664 9.64 22.06 17.37
C GLN A 664 8.38 21.41 17.98
N ASP A 665 7.84 21.99 19.04
CA ASP A 665 6.54 21.59 19.57
C ASP A 665 5.46 22.02 18.56
N VAL A 666 4.58 21.09 18.20
CA VAL A 666 3.49 21.27 17.23
C VAL A 666 2.19 20.76 17.83
N ALA A 667 1.08 21.47 17.58
CA ALA A 667 -0.25 21.01 17.94
C ALA A 667 -1.03 20.61 16.68
N ILE A 668 -1.70 19.45 16.71
CA ILE A 668 -2.61 19.01 15.64
C ILE A 668 -4.05 19.19 16.09
N VAL A 669 -4.72 20.19 15.53
CA VAL A 669 -6.11 20.54 15.86
C VAL A 669 -7.06 19.90 14.87
N TYR A 670 -7.94 19.04 15.39
CA TYR A 670 -8.99 18.42 14.61
C TYR A 670 -10.26 19.27 14.61
N ASN A 671 -10.67 19.74 13.43
CA ASN A 671 -11.91 20.46 13.24
C ASN A 671 -12.98 19.50 12.72
N ASN A 672 -13.99 19.20 13.55
CA ASN A 672 -15.11 18.34 13.17
C ASN A 672 -16.10 19.05 12.23
N ARG A 673 -15.61 19.41 11.05
CA ARG A 673 -16.38 19.91 9.91
C ARG A 673 -16.19 18.96 8.74
N VAL A 674 -17.21 18.86 7.91
CA VAL A 674 -17.15 18.11 6.65
C VAL A 674 -17.13 19.11 5.50
N VAL A 675 -16.10 19.04 4.66
CA VAL A 675 -15.95 19.86 3.46
C VAL A 675 -16.28 19.00 2.26
N THR A 676 -17.16 19.49 1.38
CA THR A 676 -17.38 18.89 0.06
C THR A 676 -16.69 19.82 -0.95
N PRO A 677 -15.72 19.34 -1.75
CA PRO A 677 -15.12 20.14 -2.81
C PRO A 677 -16.22 20.64 -3.76
N ASN A 678 -16.14 21.90 -4.18
CA ASN A 678 -16.99 22.40 -5.25
C ASN A 678 -16.64 21.62 -6.53
N VAL A 679 -17.53 20.74 -6.99
CA VAL A 679 -17.48 20.21 -8.35
C VAL A 679 -17.55 21.44 -9.27
N PRO A 680 -16.59 21.67 -10.19
CA PRO A 680 -16.75 22.72 -11.17
C PRO A 680 -18.05 22.43 -11.90
N SER A 681 -19.00 23.37 -11.87
CA SER A 681 -20.24 23.26 -12.62
C SER A 681 -19.88 22.97 -14.07
N VAL A 682 -20.15 21.75 -14.53
CA VAL A 682 -20.17 21.46 -15.96
C VAL A 682 -21.20 22.42 -16.53
N GLN A 683 -20.74 23.43 -17.27
CA GLN A 683 -21.61 24.30 -18.02
C GLN A 683 -22.41 23.40 -18.96
N MET A 684 -23.65 23.10 -18.58
CA MET A 684 -24.62 22.54 -19.49
C MET A 684 -24.80 23.58 -20.61
N SER A 685 -24.18 23.34 -21.76
CA SER A 685 -24.68 23.90 -23.01
C SER A 685 -26.09 23.38 -23.19
N ARG A 686 -27.07 24.23 -22.84
CA ARG A 686 -28.49 24.06 -23.18
C ARG A 686 -28.66 24.12 -24.71
N PRO A 687 -29.76 23.54 -25.24
CA PRO A 687 -29.84 22.89 -26.55
C PRO A 687 -29.41 23.72 -27.75
#